data_AF-A0AAJ2Q2L3-F1
#
_entry.id   AF-A0AAJ2Q2L3-F1
#
_cell.length_a   1.000
_cell.length_b   1.000
_cell.length_c   1.000
_cell.angle_alpha   90.00
_cell.angle_beta   90.00
_cell.angle_gamma   90.00
#
_symmetry.space_group_name_H-M   'P 1'
#
loop_
_entity.id
_entity.type
_entity.pdbx_description
1 polymer ?
#
loop_
_entity_poly.entity_id
_entity_poly.type
_entity_poly.pdbx_seq_one_letter_code
_entity_poly.pdbx_strand_id
1 'polypeptide(L)'
;MLPRQNVLDESVWGKSRGLDPALPPYPLVRHLLDAAAMAIHLWDVYLAGNQRARIADGMGLAGELDRARALVGLCAGLHDIGKLSGFQFCSRRAAQFLSGELTADSERMSTERAGHDVAGMTAAAEVLRVLGFKDDDEMSAAERVAEIVGGHHGRFHRLENGVVPAFLGGAAWAGQRAAHATVVHDALGAPTAPGPFDAPAAVLVTGMVILADWLVSQEGYLRQRQRTLEPSLAAHFRRSQADAATLLRDAGLTPVELERKDFAEAYGIAGEPNPLQQSVMDELPAAADAGRRGGIMLVTAAPGDGKSETALEAERILAKFFGTHGYAFLLPTMATSDQMHDRVARTLRNQSGEDAGLTLVHSMAWLSSAYADNDLDGETVVTCDGDEAPAGRRRREADMRPGRWLRGPKRPLLAQFAVGTIDQALMAVLPVRHNALRMLALSNKTLIVDEAHAYAPYMQVLLGRLLNWLGFYGVPVVLLSATLPGSVGDRLIKEYLRGAGHKPTALKRQTFPAPYPGWLYVDGETGRCAQMSQVRQMEQARARNMRLRVDVERVAHGGQGVAADRIAVIKRLLEPVATGNDGTALVVCNTVGDAQETYLQIREAIDCRSHAEGSDVQLLHARFPGDVREERTAEVSSGLNRSGPRPVRRIVVATQVVEQSLDLDADIVISDLAPLSLLLQRAGRCWRHENHWQKHGYPDGRGRPRWADGPRLVVLDPLAGGGRMPVQWGEVYSEHLLGRTSRKLAEIDVGGIAIPDDVQRLVESVHGDSEDFDWNVSGSREAKAWTEHKGKETAERSMAALCAVPRARMVEELYDLHDLEGEEDEWEVSTRLGADSVRLLCTYAQEDGQLTLDAQGKQPLPEAPEDGRMPASSVRQVMRRTIPVRADWFRDAEPDIFSPPSSWAEHPMLGDLRILRQPIRQGKAQAVKVGDKTLSLDQDLGLVRI
;
A
#
# COMPACT_ATOMS: atom_id res chain seq x y z
N MET A 1 -31.05 -24.77 36.02
CA MET A 1 -31.28 -26.13 35.51
C MET A 1 -31.87 -26.00 34.12
N LEU A 2 -31.04 -26.11 33.07
CA LEU A 2 -31.50 -26.12 31.69
C LEU A 2 -31.98 -27.54 31.34
N PRO A 3 -33.16 -27.71 30.71
CA PRO A 3 -33.75 -29.02 30.44
C PRO A 3 -33.05 -29.73 29.28
N ARG A 4 -33.15 -31.07 29.26
CA ARG A 4 -32.80 -32.07 28.22
C ARG A 4 -32.10 -31.52 26.96
N GLN A 5 -30.91 -32.07 26.65
CA GLN A 5 -30.19 -31.90 25.37
C GLN A 5 -31.17 -31.78 24.19
N ASN A 6 -31.38 -30.55 23.70
CA ASN A 6 -32.15 -30.32 22.49
C ASN A 6 -31.41 -30.98 21.33
N VAL A 7 -32.14 -31.77 20.54
CA VAL A 7 -31.61 -32.34 19.29
C VAL A 7 -31.26 -31.16 18.38
N LEU A 8 -30.04 -31.16 17.85
CA LEU A 8 -29.57 -30.13 16.93
C LEU A 8 -30.48 -30.04 15.69
N ASP A 9 -30.87 -28.83 15.33
CA ASP A 9 -31.74 -28.56 14.18
C ASP A 9 -30.94 -28.03 12.98
N GLU A 10 -30.75 -28.87 11.96
CA GLU A 10 -30.06 -28.50 10.71
C GLU A 10 -30.92 -27.63 9.76
N SER A 11 -32.18 -27.30 10.10
CA SER A 11 -33.02 -26.41 9.29
C SER A 11 -32.56 -24.96 9.30
N VAL A 12 -31.79 -24.56 10.31
CA VAL A 12 -31.20 -23.23 10.43
C VAL A 12 -30.14 -23.04 9.35
N TRP A 13 -30.26 -21.99 8.56
CA TRP A 13 -29.39 -21.75 7.41
C TRP A 13 -28.23 -20.80 7.73
N GLY A 14 -27.07 -21.09 7.15
CA GLY A 14 -25.89 -20.23 7.17
C GLY A 14 -25.70 -19.44 5.88
N LYS A 15 -25.96 -20.06 4.72
CA LYS A 15 -25.85 -19.44 3.39
C LYS A 15 -27.06 -19.81 2.50
N SER A 16 -27.57 -18.84 1.73
CA SER A 16 -28.76 -19.04 0.87
C SER A 16 -28.68 -18.36 -0.51
N ARG A 17 -27.98 -17.22 -0.61
CA ARG A 17 -27.72 -16.51 -1.87
C ARG A 17 -26.67 -17.25 -2.71
N GLY A 18 -26.78 -17.18 -4.04
CA GLY A 18 -25.84 -17.82 -4.98
C GLY A 18 -25.97 -19.35 -5.06
N LEU A 19 -26.79 -19.99 -4.22
CA LEU A 19 -26.93 -21.45 -4.16
C LEU A 19 -28.05 -21.99 -5.06
N ASP A 20 -28.10 -23.32 -5.23
CA ASP A 20 -29.09 -23.98 -6.07
C ASP A 20 -30.51 -23.68 -5.56
N PRO A 21 -31.40 -23.08 -6.38
CA PRO A 21 -32.72 -22.69 -5.94
C PRO A 21 -33.65 -23.88 -5.66
N ALA A 22 -33.35 -25.05 -6.20
CA ALA A 22 -34.16 -26.26 -6.03
C ALA A 22 -33.85 -27.02 -4.73
N LEU A 23 -32.76 -26.69 -4.03
CA LEU A 23 -32.33 -27.38 -2.81
C LEU A 23 -32.58 -26.52 -1.55
N PRO A 24 -32.66 -27.14 -0.36
CA PRO A 24 -32.63 -26.41 0.90
C PRO A 24 -31.38 -25.52 1.00
N PRO A 25 -31.46 -24.38 1.70
CA PRO A 25 -30.28 -23.55 2.03
C PRO A 25 -29.18 -24.35 2.72
N TYR A 26 -27.94 -23.85 2.68
CA TYR A 26 -26.82 -24.54 3.31
C TYR A 26 -26.90 -24.43 4.85
N PRO A 27 -26.91 -25.56 5.61
CA PRO A 27 -27.09 -25.53 7.06
C PRO A 27 -26.01 -24.74 7.80
N LEU A 28 -26.41 -24.02 8.85
CA LEU A 28 -25.51 -23.17 9.64
C LEU A 28 -24.41 -23.99 10.32
N VAL A 29 -24.77 -25.04 11.08
CA VAL A 29 -23.79 -25.90 11.78
C VAL A 29 -22.70 -26.44 10.87
N ARG A 30 -23.04 -26.74 9.61
CA ARG A 30 -22.12 -27.24 8.60
C ARG A 30 -21.14 -26.17 8.16
N HIS A 31 -21.63 -24.95 7.92
CA HIS A 31 -20.77 -23.81 7.66
C HIS A 31 -19.84 -23.47 8.84
N LEU A 32 -20.33 -23.56 10.08
CA LEU A 32 -19.50 -23.37 11.27
C LEU A 32 -18.36 -24.40 11.34
N LEU A 33 -18.65 -25.67 11.04
CA LEU A 33 -17.64 -26.73 10.96
C LEU A 33 -16.67 -26.53 9.78
N ASP A 34 -17.14 -26.03 8.64
CA ASP A 34 -16.28 -25.67 7.50
C ASP A 34 -15.27 -24.58 7.91
N ALA A 35 -15.75 -23.50 8.53
CA ALA A 35 -14.91 -22.39 8.99
C ALA A 35 -13.91 -22.85 10.06
N ALA A 36 -14.33 -23.67 11.02
CA ALA A 36 -13.45 -24.26 12.02
C ALA A 36 -12.36 -25.15 11.38
N ALA A 37 -12.74 -26.01 10.42
CA ALA A 37 -11.81 -26.88 9.70
C ALA A 37 -10.79 -26.08 8.87
N MET A 38 -11.23 -24.99 8.23
CA MET A 38 -10.35 -24.10 7.48
C MET A 38 -9.40 -23.34 8.41
N ALA A 39 -9.89 -22.80 9.54
CA ALA A 39 -9.06 -22.05 10.48
C ALA A 39 -7.93 -22.90 11.08
N ILE A 40 -8.21 -24.16 11.44
CA ILE A 40 -7.16 -25.07 11.93
C ILE A 40 -6.15 -25.44 10.83
N HIS A 41 -6.58 -25.52 9.57
CA HIS A 41 -5.68 -25.74 8.43
C HIS A 41 -4.81 -24.51 8.15
N LEU A 42 -5.39 -23.31 8.20
CA LEU A 42 -4.67 -22.04 8.10
C LEU A 42 -3.62 -21.88 9.22
N TRP A 43 -3.95 -22.30 10.44
CA TRP A 43 -2.99 -22.33 11.55
C TRP A 43 -1.76 -23.17 11.22
N ASP A 44 -1.97 -24.35 10.65
CA ASP A 44 -0.90 -25.32 10.36
C ASP A 44 -0.06 -24.91 9.16
N VAL A 45 -0.71 -24.39 8.10
CA VAL A 45 -0.08 -24.21 6.79
C VAL A 45 0.19 -22.75 6.46
N TYR A 46 -0.70 -21.82 6.82
CA TYR A 46 -0.61 -20.41 6.39
C TYR A 46 0.13 -19.52 7.40
N LEU A 47 -0.15 -19.68 8.71
CA LEU A 47 0.48 -18.85 9.74
C LEU A 47 1.97 -19.10 9.86
N ALA A 48 2.75 -18.04 10.07
CA ALA A 48 4.14 -18.16 10.45
C ALA A 48 4.33 -18.61 11.90
N GLY A 49 5.53 -19.14 12.19
CA GLY A 49 5.90 -19.57 13.53
C GLY A 49 5.79 -18.45 14.56
N ASN A 50 6.17 -17.22 14.18
CA ASN A 50 6.03 -16.04 15.04
C ASN A 50 4.54 -15.72 15.33
N GLN A 51 3.65 -15.78 14.33
CA GLN A 51 2.22 -15.52 14.52
C GLN A 51 1.59 -16.55 15.46
N ARG A 52 1.86 -17.85 15.25
CA ARG A 52 1.40 -18.91 16.16
C ARG A 52 1.89 -18.68 17.59
N ALA A 53 3.17 -18.34 17.75
CA ALA A 53 3.74 -18.05 19.07
C ALA A 53 3.08 -16.83 19.73
N ARG A 54 2.80 -15.76 18.98
CA ARG A 54 2.15 -14.54 19.52
C ARG A 54 0.68 -14.74 19.86
N ILE A 55 -0.05 -15.51 19.06
CA ILE A 55 -1.43 -15.87 19.39
C ILE A 55 -1.45 -16.71 20.67
N ALA A 56 -0.56 -17.71 20.77
CA ALA A 56 -0.48 -18.55 21.97
C ALA A 56 -0.06 -17.77 23.22
N ASP A 57 0.98 -16.92 23.13
CA ASP A 57 1.44 -16.05 24.22
C ASP A 57 0.32 -15.12 24.70
N GLY A 58 -0.37 -14.45 23.76
CA GLY A 58 -1.49 -13.57 24.09
C GLY A 58 -2.76 -14.28 24.56
N MET A 59 -2.83 -15.61 24.53
CA MET A 59 -3.88 -16.41 25.20
C MET A 59 -3.41 -16.95 26.57
N GLY A 60 -2.20 -16.62 27.01
CA GLY A 60 -1.57 -17.23 28.18
C GLY A 60 -1.22 -18.72 27.99
N LEU A 61 -1.10 -19.16 26.73
CA LEU A 61 -0.88 -20.55 26.31
C LEU A 61 0.51 -20.75 25.68
N ALA A 62 1.52 -19.98 26.14
CA ALA A 62 2.88 -20.10 25.64
C ALA A 62 3.39 -21.54 25.79
N GLY A 63 3.66 -22.21 24.66
CA GLY A 63 4.07 -23.62 24.61
C GLY A 63 2.94 -24.64 24.42
N GLU A 64 1.67 -24.24 24.52
CA GLU A 64 0.48 -25.07 24.29
C GLU A 64 -0.15 -24.80 22.90
N LEU A 65 0.64 -24.94 21.83
CA LEU A 65 0.21 -24.57 20.47
C LEU A 65 -1.04 -25.34 19.99
N ASP A 66 -1.21 -26.60 20.37
CA ASP A 66 -2.38 -27.40 19.97
C ASP A 66 -3.68 -26.89 20.59
N ARG A 67 -3.61 -26.38 21.83
CA ARG A 67 -4.77 -25.78 22.50
C ARG A 67 -5.09 -24.41 21.92
N ALA A 68 -4.07 -23.59 21.65
CA ALA A 68 -4.26 -22.31 20.95
C ALA A 68 -4.88 -22.52 19.55
N ARG A 69 -4.40 -23.53 18.81
CA ARG A 69 -4.96 -23.97 17.52
C ARG A 69 -6.44 -24.34 17.63
N ALA A 70 -6.82 -25.13 18.64
CA ALA A 70 -8.21 -25.53 18.85
C ALA A 70 -9.10 -24.33 19.22
N LEU A 71 -8.62 -23.41 20.06
CA LEU A 71 -9.35 -22.19 20.43
C LEU A 71 -9.53 -21.21 19.26
N VAL A 72 -8.52 -21.11 18.40
CA VAL A 72 -8.63 -20.42 17.11
C VAL A 72 -9.73 -21.03 16.24
N GLY A 73 -9.73 -22.36 16.13
CA GLY A 73 -10.77 -23.11 15.42
C GLY A 73 -12.15 -22.84 16.01
N LEU A 74 -12.25 -22.72 17.34
CA LEU A 74 -13.50 -22.41 18.04
C LEU A 74 -13.97 -20.99 17.71
N CYS A 75 -13.08 -19.99 17.72
CA CYS A 75 -13.42 -18.62 17.32
C CYS A 75 -14.00 -18.59 15.89
N ALA A 76 -13.37 -19.30 14.95
CA ALA A 76 -13.85 -19.40 13.58
C ALA A 76 -15.17 -20.18 13.47
N GLY A 77 -15.34 -21.25 14.24
CA GLY A 77 -16.58 -22.02 14.29
C GLY A 77 -17.72 -21.37 15.06
N LEU A 78 -17.50 -20.21 15.69
CA LEU A 78 -18.54 -19.42 16.38
C LEU A 78 -18.85 -18.09 15.69
N HIS A 79 -18.09 -17.68 14.66
CA HIS A 79 -18.23 -16.36 14.04
C HIS A 79 -19.67 -16.02 13.60
N ASP A 80 -20.37 -17.02 13.08
CA ASP A 80 -21.71 -16.90 12.51
C ASP A 80 -22.82 -17.33 13.49
N ILE A 81 -22.50 -17.54 14.78
CA ILE A 81 -23.49 -18.00 15.77
C ILE A 81 -24.67 -17.05 15.93
N GLY A 82 -24.44 -15.76 15.65
CA GLY A 82 -25.49 -14.74 15.63
C GLY A 82 -26.52 -14.91 14.51
N LYS A 83 -26.31 -15.81 13.55
CA LYS A 83 -27.34 -16.18 12.57
C LYS A 83 -28.50 -16.96 13.20
N LEU A 84 -28.33 -17.55 14.38
CA LEU A 84 -29.39 -18.12 15.22
C LEU A 84 -30.15 -17.01 15.97
N SER A 85 -30.74 -16.11 15.17
CA SER A 85 -31.46 -14.92 15.59
C SER A 85 -32.49 -14.52 14.53
N GLY A 86 -33.03 -13.31 14.62
CA GLY A 86 -33.93 -12.72 13.62
C GLY A 86 -33.38 -12.77 12.18
N PHE A 87 -32.07 -12.93 12.01
CA PHE A 87 -31.40 -13.17 10.73
C PHE A 87 -32.05 -14.26 9.87
N GLN A 88 -32.56 -15.35 10.48
CA GLN A 88 -33.16 -16.45 9.73
C GLN A 88 -34.35 -16.02 8.85
N PHE A 89 -34.98 -14.89 9.19
CA PHE A 89 -36.13 -14.32 8.49
C PHE A 89 -35.76 -13.30 7.41
N CYS A 90 -34.47 -12.96 7.24
CA CYS A 90 -34.01 -12.08 6.15
C CYS A 90 -34.25 -12.67 4.75
N SER A 91 -34.39 -13.99 4.64
CA SER A 91 -34.74 -14.69 3.39
C SER A 91 -36.08 -15.40 3.54
N ARG A 92 -37.12 -14.89 2.87
CA ARG A 92 -38.46 -15.50 2.86
C ARG A 92 -38.44 -16.96 2.42
N ARG A 93 -37.59 -17.30 1.45
CA ARG A 93 -37.41 -18.67 0.98
C ARG A 93 -36.76 -19.53 2.05
N ALA A 94 -35.66 -19.07 2.64
CA ALA A 94 -34.92 -19.88 3.61
C ALA A 94 -35.73 -20.10 4.89
N ALA A 95 -36.51 -19.10 5.32
CA ALA A 95 -37.40 -19.20 6.47
C ALA A 95 -38.46 -20.32 6.34
N GLN A 96 -38.84 -20.74 5.12
CA GLN A 96 -39.80 -21.84 4.91
C GLN A 96 -39.26 -23.21 5.34
N PHE A 97 -37.94 -23.34 5.48
CA PHE A 97 -37.31 -24.61 5.86
C PHE A 97 -37.16 -24.76 7.37
N LEU A 98 -37.35 -23.69 8.16
CA LEU A 98 -37.23 -23.72 9.61
C LEU A 98 -38.21 -24.71 10.24
N SER A 99 -37.78 -25.36 11.33
CA SER A 99 -38.66 -26.26 12.07
C SER A 99 -39.87 -25.53 12.68
N GLY A 100 -40.94 -26.29 12.92
CA GLY A 100 -42.14 -25.76 13.56
C GLY A 100 -41.89 -25.22 14.97
N GLU A 101 -40.93 -25.80 15.70
CA GLU A 101 -40.53 -25.34 17.04
C GLU A 101 -39.89 -23.94 17.00
N LEU A 102 -38.92 -23.72 16.11
CA LEU A 102 -38.27 -22.42 15.95
C LEU A 102 -39.22 -21.35 15.37
N THR A 103 -40.10 -21.76 14.47
CA THR A 103 -41.13 -20.87 13.89
C THR A 103 -42.12 -20.41 14.96
N ALA A 104 -42.55 -21.30 15.86
CA ALA A 104 -43.47 -20.95 16.95
C ALA A 104 -42.84 -20.03 18.01
N ASP A 105 -41.55 -20.22 18.32
CA ASP A 105 -40.84 -19.37 19.29
C ASP A 105 -40.40 -18.00 18.72
N SER A 106 -40.64 -17.74 17.42
CA SER A 106 -40.29 -16.48 16.76
C SER A 106 -41.30 -15.34 16.90
N GLU A 107 -42.53 -15.60 17.39
CA GLU A 107 -43.54 -14.54 17.65
C GLU A 107 -43.07 -13.52 18.71
N ARG A 108 -42.01 -13.86 19.45
CA ARG A 108 -41.40 -13.02 20.51
C ARG A 108 -40.20 -12.21 20.03
N MET A 109 -39.81 -12.33 18.76
CA MET A 109 -38.61 -11.68 18.23
C MET A 109 -38.87 -10.24 17.78
N SER A 110 -37.90 -9.36 18.05
CA SER A 110 -37.95 -7.96 17.62
C SER A 110 -37.98 -7.84 16.09
N THR A 111 -38.68 -6.83 15.56
CA THR A 111 -38.71 -6.48 14.13
C THR A 111 -37.53 -5.61 13.70
N GLU A 112 -36.69 -5.19 14.64
CA GLU A 112 -35.46 -4.44 14.37
C GLU A 112 -34.49 -5.26 13.51
N ARG A 113 -33.76 -4.58 12.62
CA ARG A 113 -32.72 -5.20 11.80
C ARG A 113 -31.36 -4.91 12.42
N ALA A 114 -30.68 -5.95 12.86
CA ALA A 114 -29.30 -5.89 13.32
C ALA A 114 -28.39 -6.80 12.48
N GLY A 115 -27.11 -6.45 12.41
CA GLY A 115 -26.08 -7.34 11.86
C GLY A 115 -25.94 -8.62 12.68
N HIS A 116 -25.70 -9.75 12.02
CA HIS A 116 -25.53 -11.04 12.70
C HIS A 116 -24.19 -11.14 13.44
N ASP A 117 -23.21 -10.33 13.08
CA ASP A 117 -22.00 -10.06 13.86
C ASP A 117 -22.33 -9.46 15.23
N VAL A 118 -23.13 -8.39 15.27
CA VAL A 118 -23.55 -7.75 16.53
C VAL A 118 -24.38 -8.72 17.38
N ALA A 119 -25.30 -9.47 16.74
CA ALA A 119 -26.07 -10.51 17.42
C ALA A 119 -25.18 -11.65 17.95
N GLY A 120 -24.15 -12.03 17.17
CA GLY A 120 -23.18 -13.06 17.54
C GLY A 120 -22.35 -12.64 18.74
N MET A 121 -21.87 -11.39 18.76
CA MET A 121 -21.16 -10.80 19.89
C MET A 121 -21.99 -10.87 21.17
N THR A 122 -23.28 -10.46 21.13
CA THR A 122 -24.18 -10.55 22.29
C THR A 122 -24.41 -12.00 22.72
N ALA A 123 -24.54 -12.93 21.76
CA ALA A 123 -24.81 -14.34 22.04
C ALA A 123 -23.58 -15.14 22.52
N ALA A 124 -22.36 -14.69 22.19
CA ALA A 124 -21.13 -15.42 22.45
C ALA A 124 -20.91 -15.69 23.94
N ALA A 125 -21.18 -14.72 24.82
CA ALA A 125 -21.05 -14.87 26.26
C ALA A 125 -21.96 -15.99 26.83
N GLU A 126 -23.22 -16.05 26.38
CA GLU A 126 -24.17 -17.09 26.79
C GLU A 126 -23.65 -18.48 26.40
N VAL A 127 -23.18 -18.60 25.17
CA VAL A 127 -22.70 -19.84 24.57
C VAL A 127 -21.41 -20.32 25.23
N LEU A 128 -20.43 -19.44 25.40
CA LEU A 128 -19.12 -19.80 25.98
C LEU A 128 -19.25 -20.28 27.42
N ARG A 129 -20.17 -19.70 28.20
CA ARG A 129 -20.50 -20.18 29.54
C ARG A 129 -21.05 -21.61 29.54
N VAL A 130 -21.86 -21.97 28.53
CA VAL A 130 -22.35 -23.36 28.36
C VAL A 130 -21.21 -24.31 28.03
N LEU A 131 -20.22 -23.86 27.25
CA LEU A 131 -19.01 -24.62 26.92
C LEU A 131 -18.01 -24.73 28.09
N GLY A 132 -18.32 -24.15 29.25
CA GLY A 132 -17.49 -24.24 30.46
C GLY A 132 -16.40 -23.17 30.58
N PHE A 133 -16.50 -22.08 29.82
CA PHE A 133 -15.67 -20.89 30.03
C PHE A 133 -16.19 -20.17 31.29
N LYS A 134 -15.34 -20.04 32.31
CA LYS A 134 -15.67 -19.41 33.59
C LYS A 134 -15.12 -17.98 33.60
N ASP A 135 -15.96 -17.03 33.97
CA ASP A 135 -15.61 -15.62 34.15
C ASP A 135 -15.24 -15.39 35.62
N ASP A 136 -13.95 -15.47 35.96
CA ASP A 136 -13.48 -15.22 37.33
C ASP A 136 -12.66 -13.92 37.46
N ASP A 137 -12.37 -13.16 36.38
CA ASP A 137 -11.59 -11.90 36.42
C ASP A 137 -12.05 -10.85 35.37
N GLU A 138 -11.71 -9.57 35.59
CA GLU A 138 -11.91 -8.44 34.64
C GLU A 138 -11.19 -8.72 33.30
N MET A 139 -11.93 -8.62 32.18
CA MET A 139 -11.52 -8.98 30.80
C MET A 139 -11.29 -10.45 30.54
N SER A 140 -12.37 -11.22 30.57
CA SER A 140 -12.32 -12.68 30.40
C SER A 140 -12.02 -13.08 28.95
N ALA A 141 -11.45 -14.27 28.77
CA ALA A 141 -11.31 -14.89 27.46
C ALA A 141 -12.65 -14.96 26.69
N ALA A 142 -13.79 -15.00 27.40
CA ALA A 142 -15.10 -15.06 26.78
C ALA A 142 -15.50 -13.72 26.13
N GLU A 143 -15.23 -12.60 26.82
CA GLU A 143 -15.45 -11.26 26.27
C GLU A 143 -14.60 -11.05 25.01
N ARG A 144 -13.32 -11.43 25.03
CA ARG A 144 -12.46 -11.30 23.86
C ARG A 144 -12.94 -12.14 22.67
N VAL A 145 -13.41 -13.36 22.91
CA VAL A 145 -14.00 -14.19 21.86
C VAL A 145 -15.29 -13.55 21.32
N ALA A 146 -16.10 -12.92 22.17
CA ALA A 146 -17.27 -12.16 21.73
C ALA A 146 -16.89 -10.99 20.82
N GLU A 147 -15.84 -10.23 21.15
CA GLU A 147 -15.34 -9.16 20.28
C GLU A 147 -14.84 -9.70 18.93
N ILE A 148 -14.14 -10.85 18.91
CA ILE A 148 -13.71 -11.51 17.67
C ILE A 148 -14.91 -11.89 16.80
N VAL A 149 -15.95 -12.48 17.41
CA VAL A 149 -17.21 -12.83 16.74
C VAL A 149 -17.91 -11.57 16.22
N GLY A 150 -17.95 -10.48 16.99
CA GLY A 150 -18.49 -9.19 16.51
C GLY A 150 -17.67 -8.57 15.39
N GLY A 151 -16.37 -8.82 15.35
CA GLY A 151 -15.43 -8.20 14.41
C GLY A 151 -15.33 -8.85 13.02
N HIS A 152 -15.97 -10.00 12.78
CA HIS A 152 -15.67 -10.82 11.60
C HIS A 152 -16.16 -10.24 10.25
N HIS A 153 -16.97 -9.19 10.23
CA HIS A 153 -17.26 -8.40 9.00
C HIS A 153 -16.28 -7.23 8.79
N GLY A 154 -15.22 -7.20 9.59
CA GLY A 154 -14.12 -6.26 9.47
C GLY A 154 -14.27 -4.98 10.30
N ARG A 155 -15.28 -4.86 11.18
CA ARG A 155 -15.47 -3.74 12.10
C ARG A 155 -15.79 -4.27 13.49
N PHE A 156 -15.09 -3.80 14.52
CA PHE A 156 -15.39 -4.13 15.90
C PHE A 156 -16.48 -3.22 16.46
N HIS A 157 -17.23 -3.71 17.45
CA HIS A 157 -18.39 -3.03 18.04
C HIS A 157 -18.26 -2.99 19.57
N ARG A 158 -18.82 -1.95 20.21
CA ARG A 158 -18.97 -1.92 21.67
C ARG A 158 -20.07 -2.89 22.10
N LEU A 159 -19.86 -3.61 23.21
CA LEU A 159 -20.86 -4.52 23.78
C LEU A 159 -22.17 -3.81 24.13
N GLU A 160 -22.10 -2.54 24.54
CA GLU A 160 -23.26 -1.68 24.82
C GLU A 160 -24.15 -1.45 23.59
N ASN A 161 -23.59 -1.55 22.38
CA ASN A 161 -24.30 -1.45 21.10
C ASN A 161 -24.86 -2.81 20.64
N GLY A 162 -24.90 -3.80 21.54
CA GLY A 162 -25.42 -5.14 21.27
C GLY A 162 -26.90 -5.16 20.90
N VAL A 163 -27.40 -6.33 20.49
CA VAL A 163 -28.81 -6.49 20.14
C VAL A 163 -29.69 -6.65 21.38
N VAL A 164 -30.94 -6.20 21.30
CA VAL A 164 -31.93 -6.49 22.33
C VAL A 164 -32.11 -8.01 22.50
N PRO A 165 -32.23 -8.55 23.73
CA PRO A 165 -32.35 -10.01 23.94
C PRO A 165 -33.48 -10.67 23.15
N ALA A 166 -34.58 -9.94 22.90
CA ALA A 166 -35.68 -10.40 22.07
C ALA A 166 -35.25 -10.72 20.62
N PHE A 167 -34.25 -10.03 20.05
CA PHE A 167 -33.73 -10.30 18.72
C PHE A 167 -33.04 -11.68 18.62
N LEU A 168 -32.51 -12.20 19.73
CA LEU A 168 -31.92 -13.53 19.80
C LEU A 168 -32.97 -14.65 19.96
N GLY A 169 -34.24 -14.31 20.21
CA GLY A 169 -35.32 -15.29 20.35
C GLY A 169 -35.39 -15.95 21.72
N GLY A 170 -36.39 -16.83 21.89
CA GLY A 170 -36.70 -17.48 23.16
C GLY A 170 -35.82 -18.69 23.51
N ALA A 171 -36.34 -19.55 24.38
CA ALA A 171 -35.58 -20.68 24.93
C ALA A 171 -35.19 -21.72 23.86
N ALA A 172 -36.00 -21.90 22.81
CA ALA A 172 -35.68 -22.83 21.73
C ALA A 172 -34.46 -22.34 20.93
N TRP A 173 -34.42 -21.03 20.64
CA TRP A 173 -33.29 -20.39 19.97
C TRP A 173 -32.01 -20.44 20.81
N ALA A 174 -32.10 -20.15 22.11
CA ALA A 174 -30.97 -20.29 23.05
C ALA A 174 -30.44 -21.74 23.11
N GLY A 175 -31.36 -22.72 23.15
CA GLY A 175 -31.01 -24.13 23.10
C GLY A 175 -30.28 -24.53 21.82
N GLN A 176 -30.71 -24.01 20.66
CA GLN A 176 -30.02 -24.27 19.39
C GLN A 176 -28.66 -23.57 19.29
N ARG A 177 -28.48 -22.36 19.83
CA ARG A 177 -27.16 -21.72 19.95
C ARG A 177 -26.19 -22.57 20.76
N ALA A 178 -26.62 -23.04 21.93
CA ALA A 178 -25.82 -23.94 22.75
C ALA A 178 -25.50 -25.25 22.02
N ALA A 179 -26.47 -25.86 21.34
CA ALA A 179 -26.27 -27.12 20.60
C ALA A 179 -25.28 -26.97 19.45
N HIS A 180 -25.42 -25.92 18.62
CA HIS A 180 -24.52 -25.64 17.49
C HIS A 180 -23.08 -25.42 17.97
N ALA A 181 -22.91 -24.62 19.02
CA ALA A 181 -21.61 -24.35 19.61
C ALA A 181 -20.98 -25.59 20.24
N THR A 182 -21.77 -26.44 20.91
CA THR A 182 -21.29 -27.70 21.50
C THR A 182 -20.76 -28.64 20.43
N VAL A 183 -21.46 -28.76 19.29
CA VAL A 183 -20.99 -29.58 18.16
C VAL A 183 -19.63 -29.11 17.64
N VAL A 184 -19.45 -27.80 17.49
CA VAL A 184 -18.16 -27.22 17.05
C VAL A 184 -17.08 -27.46 18.10
N HIS A 185 -17.39 -27.22 19.37
CA HIS A 185 -16.47 -27.42 20.51
C HIS A 185 -16.00 -28.88 20.61
N ASP A 186 -16.92 -29.84 20.55
CA ASP A 186 -16.63 -31.27 20.57
C ASP A 186 -15.81 -31.71 19.36
N ALA A 187 -16.12 -31.21 18.16
CA ALA A 187 -15.37 -31.51 16.94
C ALA A 187 -13.90 -31.04 17.02
N LEU A 188 -13.61 -30.03 17.84
CA LEU A 188 -12.28 -29.49 18.10
C LEU A 188 -11.60 -30.13 19.31
N GLY A 189 -12.18 -31.18 19.90
CA GLY A 189 -11.62 -31.87 21.07
C GLY A 189 -11.93 -31.19 22.40
N ALA A 190 -13.01 -30.40 22.46
CA ALA A 190 -13.49 -29.70 23.66
C ALA A 190 -12.42 -28.85 24.36
N PRO A 191 -11.80 -27.87 23.66
CA PRO A 191 -10.75 -27.04 24.25
C PRO A 191 -11.27 -26.28 25.49
N THR A 192 -10.44 -26.23 26.53
CA THR A 192 -10.74 -25.47 27.75
C THR A 192 -10.37 -24.00 27.59
N ALA A 193 -11.12 -23.12 28.26
CA ALA A 193 -10.94 -21.67 28.22
C ALA A 193 -9.49 -21.24 28.47
N PRO A 194 -8.91 -20.35 27.65
CA PRO A 194 -7.53 -19.88 27.85
C PRO A 194 -7.42 -18.98 29.09
N GLY A 195 -6.21 -18.49 29.36
CA GLY A 195 -6.01 -17.40 30.32
C GLY A 195 -6.49 -16.06 29.75
N PRO A 196 -5.96 -14.92 30.25
CA PRO A 196 -6.21 -13.62 29.66
C PRO A 196 -5.95 -13.64 28.15
N PHE A 197 -6.84 -13.03 27.39
CA PHE A 197 -6.75 -12.98 25.93
C PHE A 197 -6.48 -11.54 25.48
N ASP A 198 -5.21 -11.26 25.17
CA ASP A 198 -4.69 -9.96 24.78
C ASP A 198 -5.30 -9.46 23.45
N ALA A 199 -5.62 -8.17 23.39
CA ALA A 199 -6.20 -7.53 22.21
C ALA A 199 -5.38 -7.75 20.93
N PRO A 200 -4.04 -7.55 20.90
CA PRO A 200 -3.28 -7.75 19.67
C PRO A 200 -3.27 -9.20 19.17
N ALA A 201 -3.31 -10.18 20.07
CA ALA A 201 -3.42 -11.58 19.66
C ALA A 201 -4.80 -11.84 19.03
N ALA A 202 -5.86 -11.30 19.63
CA ALA A 202 -7.21 -11.39 19.11
C ALA A 202 -7.36 -10.73 17.74
N VAL A 203 -6.66 -9.62 17.44
CA VAL A 203 -6.63 -9.02 16.09
C VAL A 203 -6.17 -10.01 15.03
N LEU A 204 -5.10 -10.78 15.30
CA LEU A 204 -4.63 -11.83 14.37
C LEU A 204 -5.65 -12.96 14.23
N VAL A 205 -6.30 -13.35 15.34
CA VAL A 205 -7.36 -14.36 15.31
C VAL A 205 -8.55 -13.88 14.50
N THR A 206 -9.02 -12.64 14.66
CA THR A 206 -10.10 -12.07 13.84
C THR A 206 -9.73 -12.07 12.35
N GLY A 207 -8.50 -11.66 12.00
CA GLY A 207 -8.03 -11.74 10.62
C GLY A 207 -8.11 -13.17 10.04
N MET A 208 -7.79 -14.18 10.85
CA MET A 208 -7.84 -15.57 10.46
C MET A 208 -9.28 -16.11 10.37
N VAL A 209 -10.17 -15.68 11.26
CA VAL A 209 -11.60 -15.99 11.19
C VAL A 209 -12.20 -15.45 9.89
N ILE A 210 -11.90 -14.19 9.55
CA ILE A 210 -12.30 -13.57 8.28
C ILE A 210 -11.80 -14.39 7.08
N LEU A 211 -10.51 -14.73 7.08
CA LEU A 211 -9.90 -15.50 5.99
C LEU A 211 -10.53 -16.88 5.85
N ALA A 212 -10.78 -17.57 6.97
CA ALA A 212 -11.40 -18.88 7.00
C ALA A 212 -12.82 -18.84 6.42
N ASP A 213 -13.66 -17.90 6.87
CA ASP A 213 -15.01 -17.70 6.33
C ASP A 213 -14.98 -17.41 4.83
N TRP A 214 -14.10 -16.50 4.38
CA TRP A 214 -14.00 -16.15 2.96
C TRP A 214 -13.59 -17.33 2.07
N LEU A 215 -12.70 -18.21 2.54
CA LEU A 215 -12.25 -19.37 1.77
C LEU A 215 -13.34 -20.44 1.65
N VAL A 216 -14.10 -20.69 2.71
CA VAL A 216 -15.19 -21.69 2.70
C VAL A 216 -16.52 -21.12 2.21
N SER A 217 -16.60 -19.81 2.00
CA SER A 217 -17.78 -19.11 1.45
C SER A 217 -17.75 -18.97 -0.07
N GLN A 218 -16.78 -19.57 -0.76
CA GLN A 218 -16.71 -19.57 -2.21
C GLN A 218 -17.95 -20.28 -2.80
N GLU A 219 -18.67 -19.60 -3.71
CA GLU A 219 -19.96 -20.07 -4.25
C GLU A 219 -19.84 -21.45 -4.91
N GLY A 220 -18.79 -21.67 -5.70
CA GLY A 220 -18.53 -22.97 -6.34
C GLY A 220 -18.36 -24.11 -5.33
N TYR A 221 -17.63 -23.86 -4.24
CA TYR A 221 -17.45 -24.81 -3.14
C TYR A 221 -18.80 -25.08 -2.45
N LEU A 222 -19.52 -24.03 -2.05
CA LEU A 222 -20.79 -24.19 -1.33
C LEU A 222 -21.87 -24.87 -2.18
N ARG A 223 -21.97 -24.61 -3.49
CA ARG A 223 -22.89 -25.31 -4.41
C ARG A 223 -22.60 -26.80 -4.45
N GLN A 224 -21.31 -27.19 -4.50
CA GLN A 224 -20.93 -28.59 -4.48
C GLN A 224 -21.29 -29.24 -3.13
N ARG A 225 -21.02 -28.55 -2.02
CA ARG A 225 -21.36 -29.03 -0.67
C ARG A 225 -22.88 -29.20 -0.49
N GLN A 226 -23.67 -28.21 -0.91
CA GLN A 226 -25.14 -28.24 -0.85
C GLN A 226 -25.72 -29.46 -1.57
N ARG A 227 -25.15 -29.85 -2.72
CA ARG A 227 -25.61 -31.01 -3.50
C ARG A 227 -25.20 -32.35 -2.91
N THR A 228 -24.22 -32.38 -2.00
CA THR A 228 -23.58 -33.61 -1.51
C THR A 228 -23.36 -33.57 0.00
N LEU A 229 -24.43 -33.34 0.77
CA LEU A 229 -24.35 -33.31 2.23
C LEU A 229 -24.09 -34.70 2.81
N GLU A 230 -23.15 -34.78 3.75
CA GLU A 230 -22.81 -36.00 4.47
C GLU A 230 -23.89 -36.39 5.48
N PRO A 231 -24.08 -37.70 5.74
CA PRO A 231 -25.08 -38.19 6.67
C PRO A 231 -24.80 -37.85 8.14
N SER A 232 -23.57 -37.45 8.49
CA SER A 232 -23.22 -37.04 9.86
C SER A 232 -22.29 -35.84 9.86
N LEU A 233 -22.34 -35.05 10.93
CA LEU A 233 -21.50 -33.87 11.11
C LEU A 233 -20.01 -34.21 11.29
N ALA A 234 -19.70 -35.37 11.89
CA ALA A 234 -18.32 -35.85 11.98
C ALA A 234 -17.74 -36.21 10.60
N ALA A 235 -18.54 -36.82 9.71
CA ALA A 235 -18.13 -37.06 8.33
C ALA A 235 -17.96 -35.74 7.56
N HIS A 236 -18.87 -34.78 7.78
CA HIS A 236 -18.80 -33.45 7.20
C HIS A 236 -17.50 -32.72 7.57
N PHE A 237 -17.18 -32.66 8.86
CA PHE A 237 -15.96 -32.01 9.37
C PHE A 237 -14.69 -32.63 8.79
N ARG A 238 -14.59 -33.97 8.73
CA ARG A 238 -13.46 -34.65 8.10
C ARG A 238 -13.31 -34.31 6.61
N ARG A 239 -14.42 -34.19 5.88
CA ARG A 239 -14.36 -33.74 4.48
C ARG A 239 -13.92 -32.28 4.39
N SER A 240 -14.42 -31.39 5.25
CA SER A 240 -13.99 -29.98 5.27
C SER A 240 -12.49 -29.85 5.54
N GLN A 241 -11.94 -30.67 6.44
CA GLN A 241 -10.49 -30.76 6.68
C GLN A 241 -9.71 -31.21 5.42
N ALA A 242 -10.24 -32.17 4.67
CA ALA A 242 -9.63 -32.62 3.42
C ALA A 242 -9.74 -31.57 2.29
N ASP A 243 -10.86 -30.87 2.20
CA ASP A 243 -11.13 -29.85 1.19
C ASP A 243 -10.27 -28.59 1.43
N ALA A 244 -9.90 -28.29 2.68
CA ALA A 244 -9.17 -27.08 3.05
C ALA A 244 -7.84 -26.90 2.29
N ALA A 245 -7.08 -27.98 2.10
CA ALA A 245 -5.82 -27.94 1.35
C ALA A 245 -6.01 -27.60 -0.13
N THR A 246 -7.14 -28.00 -0.72
CA THR A 246 -7.46 -27.66 -2.11
C THR A 246 -7.90 -26.20 -2.21
N LEU A 247 -8.80 -25.76 -1.33
CA LEU A 247 -9.26 -24.37 -1.29
C LEU A 247 -8.12 -23.36 -1.08
N LEU A 248 -7.17 -23.68 -0.19
CA LEU A 248 -6.01 -22.81 0.06
C LEU A 248 -5.07 -22.74 -1.15
N ARG A 249 -4.87 -23.87 -1.84
CA ARG A 249 -4.04 -23.95 -3.05
C ARG A 249 -4.68 -23.20 -4.21
N ASP A 250 -5.97 -23.41 -4.45
CA ASP A 250 -6.72 -22.74 -5.51
C ASP A 250 -6.83 -21.22 -5.26
N ALA A 251 -6.82 -20.80 -3.99
CA ALA A 251 -6.72 -19.40 -3.61
C ALA A 251 -5.31 -18.80 -3.80
N GLY A 252 -4.28 -19.61 -4.06
CA GLY A 252 -2.88 -19.15 -4.18
C GLY A 252 -2.23 -18.76 -2.87
N LEU A 253 -2.70 -19.33 -1.74
CA LEU A 253 -2.24 -19.01 -0.39
C LEU A 253 -1.38 -20.13 0.25
N THR A 254 -1.15 -21.24 -0.47
CA THR A 254 -0.23 -22.27 -0.02
C THR A 254 1.20 -21.71 -0.06
N PRO A 255 1.95 -21.70 1.06
CA PRO A 255 3.31 -21.19 1.03
C PRO A 255 4.22 -22.00 0.12
N VAL A 256 5.10 -21.31 -0.58
CA VAL A 256 6.13 -21.87 -1.44
C VAL A 256 7.49 -21.59 -0.82
N GLU A 257 8.31 -22.64 -0.67
CA GLU A 257 9.70 -22.49 -0.28
C GLU A 257 10.54 -22.10 -1.49
N LEU A 258 11.37 -21.07 -1.33
CA LEU A 258 12.31 -20.64 -2.36
C LEU A 258 13.60 -21.47 -2.26
N GLU A 259 14.23 -21.78 -3.40
CA GLU A 259 15.54 -22.48 -3.42
C GLU A 259 16.68 -21.64 -2.81
N ARG A 260 16.51 -20.32 -2.72
CA ARG A 260 17.49 -19.35 -2.17
C ARG A 260 18.89 -19.51 -2.78
N LYS A 261 18.99 -19.35 -4.10
CA LYS A 261 20.24 -19.42 -4.88
C LYS A 261 21.24 -18.32 -4.52
N ASP A 262 22.48 -18.46 -5.00
CA ASP A 262 23.54 -17.47 -4.83
C ASP A 262 23.21 -16.13 -5.53
N PHE A 263 23.83 -15.04 -5.06
CA PHE A 263 23.51 -13.65 -5.45
C PHE A 263 23.34 -13.43 -6.97
N ALA A 264 24.33 -13.87 -7.77
CA ALA A 264 24.32 -13.65 -9.21
C ALA A 264 23.13 -14.35 -9.89
N GLU A 265 22.84 -15.59 -9.49
CA GLU A 265 21.71 -16.37 -10.00
C GLU A 265 20.38 -15.83 -9.51
N ALA A 266 20.27 -15.53 -8.21
CA ALA A 266 19.06 -15.03 -7.58
C ALA A 266 18.57 -13.73 -8.25
N TYR A 267 19.47 -12.80 -8.53
CA TYR A 267 19.11 -11.49 -9.09
C TYR A 267 19.33 -11.36 -10.60
N GLY A 268 19.94 -12.36 -11.24
CA GLY A 268 20.29 -12.30 -12.67
C GLY A 268 21.26 -11.17 -13.00
N ILE A 269 22.17 -10.86 -12.08
CA ILE A 269 23.15 -9.78 -12.21
C ILE A 269 24.52 -10.40 -12.52
N ALA A 270 25.10 -10.03 -13.67
CA ALA A 270 26.47 -10.39 -13.98
C ALA A 270 27.45 -9.62 -13.07
N GLY A 271 28.14 -10.33 -12.18
CA GLY A 271 29.15 -9.77 -11.29
C GLY A 271 28.98 -10.20 -9.84
N GLU A 272 29.89 -9.73 -8.99
CA GLU A 272 29.85 -9.93 -7.54
C GLU A 272 28.97 -8.88 -6.84
N PRO A 273 28.38 -9.20 -5.67
CA PRO A 273 27.69 -8.22 -4.85
C PRO A 273 28.60 -7.03 -4.52
N ASN A 274 28.03 -5.83 -4.47
CA ASN A 274 28.78 -4.65 -4.08
C ASN A 274 29.11 -4.67 -2.56
N PRO A 275 30.02 -3.81 -2.07
CA PRO A 275 30.41 -3.83 -0.66
C PRO A 275 29.25 -3.67 0.34
N LEU A 276 28.20 -2.92 0.00
CA LEU A 276 26.99 -2.80 0.81
C LEU A 276 26.22 -4.14 0.91
N GLN A 277 25.97 -4.79 -0.22
CA GLN A 277 25.29 -6.08 -0.31
C GLN A 277 26.10 -7.18 0.38
N GLN A 278 27.41 -7.22 0.13
CA GLN A 278 28.32 -8.18 0.73
C GLN A 278 28.39 -8.02 2.26
N SER A 279 28.41 -6.79 2.78
CA SER A 279 28.37 -6.55 4.23
C SER A 279 27.10 -7.11 4.86
N VAL A 280 25.93 -6.98 4.23
CA VAL A 280 24.70 -7.61 4.74
C VAL A 280 24.84 -9.14 4.78
N MET A 281 25.38 -9.75 3.73
CA MET A 281 25.57 -11.19 3.67
C MET A 281 26.56 -11.71 4.73
N ASP A 282 27.63 -10.95 5.01
CA ASP A 282 28.72 -11.36 5.90
C ASP A 282 28.45 -11.04 7.38
N GLU A 283 27.84 -9.87 7.67
CA GLU A 283 27.83 -9.27 9.01
C GLU A 283 26.44 -9.29 9.68
N LEU A 284 25.34 -9.27 8.90
CA LEU A 284 23.97 -9.33 9.46
C LEU A 284 23.63 -10.65 10.17
N PRO A 285 24.05 -11.85 9.70
CA PRO A 285 23.67 -13.10 10.33
C PRO A 285 24.06 -13.19 11.81
N ALA A 286 25.26 -12.72 12.17
CA ALA A 286 25.74 -12.71 13.55
C ALA A 286 24.92 -11.78 14.45
N ALA A 287 24.39 -10.67 13.89
CA ALA A 287 23.53 -9.76 14.62
C ALA A 287 22.12 -10.30 14.80
N ALA A 288 21.57 -10.96 13.78
CA ALA A 288 20.22 -11.54 13.81
C ALA A 288 20.12 -12.76 14.73
N ASP A 289 21.16 -13.61 14.80
CA ASP A 289 21.21 -14.80 15.66
C ASP A 289 21.09 -14.47 17.16
N ALA A 290 21.50 -13.25 17.54
CA ALA A 290 21.42 -12.81 18.93
C ALA A 290 20.00 -12.49 19.42
N GLY A 291 19.03 -12.34 18.51
CA GLY A 291 17.67 -11.89 18.80
C GLY A 291 16.62 -12.97 18.62
N ARG A 292 15.57 -12.99 19.45
CA ARG A 292 14.41 -13.91 19.27
C ARG A 292 13.11 -13.21 18.89
N ARG A 293 13.08 -11.87 18.82
CA ARG A 293 11.84 -11.08 18.58
C ARG A 293 11.98 -10.06 17.44
N GLY A 294 12.42 -10.52 16.26
CA GLY A 294 12.54 -9.68 15.07
C GLY A 294 13.56 -8.56 15.22
N GLY A 295 13.58 -7.64 14.26
CA GLY A 295 14.36 -6.41 14.39
C GLY A 295 14.04 -5.43 13.27
N ILE A 296 14.54 -4.21 13.41
CA ILE A 296 14.40 -3.16 12.41
C ILE A 296 15.76 -2.80 11.84
N MET A 297 15.87 -2.81 10.52
CA MET A 297 17.05 -2.44 9.77
C MET A 297 16.79 -1.14 9.00
N LEU A 298 17.71 -0.19 9.06
CA LEU A 298 17.71 1.02 8.25
C LEU A 298 18.93 0.98 7.32
N VAL A 299 18.68 0.95 6.01
CA VAL A 299 19.71 1.00 4.97
C VAL A 299 19.71 2.41 4.36
N THR A 300 20.81 3.11 4.51
CA THR A 300 21.01 4.46 3.99
C THR A 300 22.10 4.46 2.93
N ALA A 301 21.72 4.61 1.66
CA ALA A 301 22.66 4.58 0.54
C ALA A 301 22.10 5.36 -0.67
N ALA A 302 22.98 5.80 -1.56
CA ALA A 302 22.60 6.63 -2.70
C ALA A 302 21.64 5.88 -3.67
N PRO A 303 20.85 6.60 -4.49
CA PRO A 303 20.11 5.96 -5.57
C PRO A 303 21.05 5.19 -6.51
N GLY A 304 20.68 3.97 -6.87
CA GLY A 304 21.51 3.10 -7.72
C GLY A 304 22.48 2.17 -6.97
N ASP A 305 22.66 2.32 -5.66
CA ASP A 305 23.57 1.48 -4.84
C ASP A 305 23.10 0.03 -4.59
N GLY A 306 22.07 -0.43 -5.31
CA GLY A 306 21.55 -1.79 -5.13
C GLY A 306 20.84 -1.98 -3.79
N LYS A 307 20.17 -0.93 -3.28
CA LYS A 307 19.36 -0.99 -2.05
C LYS A 307 18.28 -2.07 -2.10
N SER A 308 17.66 -2.28 -3.26
CA SER A 308 16.63 -3.29 -3.44
C SER A 308 17.17 -4.70 -3.24
N GLU A 309 18.30 -5.06 -3.87
CA GLU A 309 18.99 -6.33 -3.62
C GLU A 309 19.47 -6.43 -2.16
N THR A 310 19.97 -5.34 -1.58
CA THR A 310 20.39 -5.29 -0.18
C THR A 310 19.21 -5.64 0.76
N ALA A 311 18.02 -5.11 0.49
CA ALA A 311 16.82 -5.45 1.26
C ALA A 311 16.37 -6.89 1.07
N LEU A 312 16.48 -7.45 -0.14
CA LEU A 312 16.12 -8.84 -0.41
C LEU A 312 17.11 -9.81 0.24
N GLU A 313 18.41 -9.49 0.28
CA GLU A 313 19.40 -10.26 1.06
C GLU A 313 19.15 -10.14 2.57
N ALA A 314 18.83 -8.94 3.06
CA ALA A 314 18.43 -8.75 4.45
C ALA A 314 17.17 -9.56 4.78
N GLU A 315 16.16 -9.56 3.91
CA GLU A 315 14.96 -10.39 4.05
C GLU A 315 15.31 -11.86 4.13
N ARG A 316 16.14 -12.37 3.21
CA ARG A 316 16.55 -13.79 3.18
C ARG A 316 17.18 -14.21 4.51
N ILE A 317 18.01 -13.36 5.09
CA ILE A 317 18.68 -13.60 6.38
C ILE A 317 17.68 -13.51 7.53
N LEU A 318 16.94 -12.40 7.63
CA LEU A 318 16.03 -12.14 8.74
C LEU A 318 14.86 -13.14 8.77
N ALA A 319 14.29 -13.50 7.62
CA ALA A 319 13.21 -14.49 7.54
C ALA A 319 13.66 -15.87 8.05
N LYS A 320 14.92 -16.26 7.81
CA LYS A 320 15.49 -17.50 8.35
C LYS A 320 15.55 -17.53 9.87
N PHE A 321 15.88 -16.40 10.51
CA PHE A 321 15.99 -16.33 11.98
C PHE A 321 14.63 -16.11 12.67
N PHE A 322 13.73 -15.35 12.05
CA PHE A 322 12.49 -14.92 12.69
C PHE A 322 11.23 -15.63 12.18
N GLY A 323 11.38 -16.51 11.18
CA GLY A 323 10.34 -17.45 10.74
C GLY A 323 9.17 -16.82 9.99
N THR A 324 9.39 -15.74 9.24
CA THR A 324 8.38 -15.14 8.36
C THR A 324 8.27 -15.88 7.02
N HIS A 325 7.07 -15.94 6.45
CA HIS A 325 6.79 -16.58 5.17
C HIS A 325 6.53 -15.54 4.08
N GLY A 326 7.63 -15.00 3.55
CA GLY A 326 7.64 -14.04 2.44
C GLY A 326 7.82 -12.58 2.89
N TYR A 327 7.54 -11.65 1.99
CA TYR A 327 7.77 -10.23 2.21
C TYR A 327 6.74 -9.33 1.53
N ALA A 328 6.58 -8.13 2.08
CA ALA A 328 5.83 -7.04 1.46
C ALA A 328 6.81 -5.90 1.10
N PHE A 329 6.98 -5.64 -0.19
CA PHE A 329 7.83 -4.57 -0.71
C PHE A 329 6.97 -3.34 -1.02
N LEU A 330 7.10 -2.31 -0.21
CA LEU A 330 6.21 -1.15 -0.19
C LEU A 330 6.91 0.10 -0.69
N LEU A 331 6.29 0.80 -1.65
CA LEU A 331 6.88 1.94 -2.33
C LEU A 331 5.99 3.20 -2.24
N PRO A 332 6.53 4.40 -2.46
CA PRO A 332 5.76 5.64 -2.33
C PRO A 332 4.66 5.84 -3.37
N THR A 333 4.79 5.27 -4.58
CA THR A 333 3.80 5.47 -5.67
C THR A 333 3.50 4.21 -6.46
N MET A 334 2.38 4.24 -7.20
CA MET A 334 1.95 3.13 -8.05
C MET A 334 3.00 2.80 -9.12
N ALA A 335 3.52 3.81 -9.82
CA ALA A 335 4.50 3.60 -10.90
C ALA A 335 5.80 2.93 -10.40
N THR A 336 6.27 3.33 -9.21
CA THR A 336 7.42 2.68 -8.58
C THR A 336 7.10 1.21 -8.21
N SER A 337 5.85 0.94 -7.83
CA SER A 337 5.38 -0.42 -7.48
C SER A 337 5.30 -1.34 -8.68
N ASP A 338 4.82 -0.86 -9.83
CA ASP A 338 4.78 -1.62 -11.09
C ASP A 338 6.19 -2.08 -11.50
N GLN A 339 7.16 -1.15 -11.50
CA GLN A 339 8.54 -1.46 -11.86
C GLN A 339 9.21 -2.43 -10.87
N MET A 340 8.94 -2.25 -9.57
CA MET A 340 9.47 -3.14 -8.54
C MET A 340 8.85 -4.54 -8.64
N HIS A 341 7.58 -4.64 -9.01
CA HIS A 341 6.89 -5.92 -9.21
C HIS A 341 7.58 -6.74 -10.29
N ASP A 342 7.92 -6.14 -11.44
CA ASP A 342 8.63 -6.84 -12.52
C ASP A 342 10.04 -7.30 -12.12
N ARG A 343 10.71 -6.52 -11.26
CA ARG A 343 12.02 -6.89 -10.71
C ARG A 343 11.88 -8.07 -9.73
N VAL A 344 10.95 -7.98 -8.78
CA VAL A 344 10.67 -9.05 -7.81
C VAL A 344 10.21 -10.32 -8.51
N ALA A 345 9.36 -10.22 -9.52
CA ALA A 345 8.91 -11.35 -10.34
C ALA A 345 10.10 -12.10 -10.96
N ARG A 346 11.06 -11.38 -11.56
CA ARG A 346 12.29 -11.99 -12.08
C ARG A 346 13.09 -12.70 -10.99
N THR A 347 13.29 -12.04 -9.85
CA THR A 347 14.01 -12.61 -8.70
C THR A 347 13.34 -13.87 -8.14
N LEU A 348 12.01 -13.92 -8.10
CA LEU A 348 11.27 -15.10 -7.65
C LEU A 348 11.36 -16.26 -8.65
N ARG A 349 11.23 -16.02 -9.96
CA ARG A 349 11.47 -17.07 -10.99
C ARG A 349 12.85 -17.68 -10.85
N ASN A 350 13.86 -16.84 -10.69
CA ASN A 350 15.23 -17.32 -10.56
C ASN A 350 15.43 -18.21 -9.33
N GLN A 351 14.59 -18.08 -8.30
CA GLN A 351 14.62 -18.88 -7.07
C GLN A 351 13.55 -19.98 -7.03
N SER A 352 13.02 -20.39 -8.19
CA SER A 352 11.99 -21.43 -8.34
C SER A 352 10.68 -21.13 -7.59
N GLY A 353 10.37 -19.84 -7.39
CA GLY A 353 9.14 -19.36 -6.75
C GLY A 353 7.96 -19.20 -7.72
N GLU A 354 7.89 -19.98 -8.80
CA GLU A 354 6.91 -19.81 -9.89
C GLU A 354 5.47 -20.00 -9.40
N ASP A 355 5.23 -20.87 -8.41
CA ASP A 355 3.91 -21.14 -7.83
C ASP A 355 3.55 -20.25 -6.63
N ALA A 356 4.44 -19.31 -6.24
CA ALA A 356 4.31 -18.59 -4.97
C ALA A 356 3.25 -17.48 -4.94
N GLY A 357 2.66 -17.16 -6.10
CA GLY A 357 1.64 -16.12 -6.25
C GLY A 357 2.14 -14.74 -5.83
N LEU A 358 2.82 -14.02 -6.72
CA LEU A 358 3.26 -12.65 -6.48
C LEU A 358 2.12 -11.66 -6.78
N THR A 359 1.69 -10.87 -5.79
CA THR A 359 0.67 -9.83 -6.01
C THR A 359 1.27 -8.43 -6.15
N LEU A 360 0.64 -7.63 -7.01
CA LEU A 360 0.80 -6.18 -7.06
C LEU A 360 -0.40 -5.52 -6.34
N VAL A 361 -0.15 -4.63 -5.39
CA VAL A 361 -1.14 -4.07 -4.47
C VAL A 361 -1.17 -2.53 -4.54
N HIS A 362 -2.14 -2.00 -5.26
CA HIS A 362 -2.54 -0.59 -5.22
C HIS A 362 -3.95 -0.43 -5.84
N SER A 363 -4.54 0.76 -5.72
CA SER A 363 -5.93 1.05 -6.13
C SER A 363 -6.22 0.88 -7.63
N MET A 364 -5.20 0.64 -8.45
CA MET A 364 -5.28 0.40 -9.90
C MET A 364 -4.56 -0.88 -10.34
N ALA A 365 -4.14 -1.74 -9.40
CA ALA A 365 -3.33 -2.91 -9.71
C ALA A 365 -3.98 -3.82 -10.76
N TRP A 366 -5.31 -4.00 -10.69
CA TRP A 366 -6.10 -4.76 -11.66
C TRP A 366 -6.06 -4.25 -13.12
N LEU A 367 -5.59 -3.01 -13.35
CA LEU A 367 -5.36 -2.44 -14.68
C LEU A 367 -3.99 -2.80 -15.27
N SER A 368 -3.04 -3.19 -14.40
CA SER A 368 -1.67 -3.52 -14.78
C SER A 368 -1.63 -4.75 -15.69
N SER A 369 -0.66 -4.78 -16.60
CA SER A 369 -0.39 -5.94 -17.44
C SER A 369 -0.12 -7.21 -16.61
N ALA A 370 0.33 -7.06 -15.36
CA ALA A 370 0.49 -8.15 -14.38
C ALA A 370 -0.81 -8.95 -14.14
N TYR A 371 -1.99 -8.35 -14.39
CA TYR A 371 -3.30 -8.99 -14.27
C TYR A 371 -4.07 -9.09 -15.59
N ALA A 372 -3.49 -8.64 -16.72
CA ALA A 372 -4.18 -8.58 -18.00
C ALA A 372 -3.96 -9.85 -18.83
N ASP A 373 -4.99 -10.70 -18.90
CA ASP A 373 -5.20 -11.66 -19.99
C ASP A 373 -6.52 -11.36 -20.70
N ASN A 374 -6.55 -11.65 -22.01
CA ASN A 374 -7.63 -11.38 -22.98
C ASN A 374 -8.73 -12.45 -23.04
N ASP A 375 -8.70 -13.47 -22.17
CA ASP A 375 -9.71 -14.56 -22.16
C ASP A 375 -10.89 -14.32 -21.19
N LEU A 376 -11.11 -13.06 -20.79
CA LEU A 376 -12.19 -12.66 -19.87
C LEU A 376 -13.44 -12.25 -20.65
N ASP A 377 -13.97 -13.16 -21.47
CA ASP A 377 -15.35 -13.05 -21.96
C ASP A 377 -16.30 -13.50 -20.84
N GLY A 378 -16.70 -12.50 -20.05
CA GLY A 378 -17.68 -12.61 -18.98
C GLY A 378 -17.04 -12.93 -17.63
N GLU A 379 -16.99 -11.94 -16.71
CA GLU A 379 -17.35 -12.16 -15.30
C GLU A 379 -17.22 -10.89 -14.43
N THR A 380 -17.98 -10.98 -13.35
CA THR A 380 -18.56 -10.00 -12.42
C THR A 380 -17.59 -9.41 -11.38
N VAL A 381 -17.83 -8.16 -10.97
CA VAL A 381 -17.34 -7.56 -9.72
C VAL A 381 -18.47 -7.65 -8.70
N VAL A 382 -18.26 -8.36 -7.58
CA VAL A 382 -19.24 -8.42 -6.50
C VAL A 382 -18.57 -8.00 -5.19
N THR A 383 -19.01 -6.85 -4.66
CA THR A 383 -18.56 -6.27 -3.39
C THR A 383 -19.40 -6.81 -2.23
N CYS A 384 -18.76 -7.40 -1.21
CA CYS A 384 -19.25 -7.73 0.15
C CYS A 384 -20.69 -8.26 0.33
N ASP A 385 -21.34 -8.68 -0.74
CA ASP A 385 -22.56 -9.45 -0.81
C ASP A 385 -22.24 -10.57 -1.79
N GLY A 386 -21.61 -11.63 -1.28
CA GLY A 386 -20.80 -12.58 -2.07
C GLY A 386 -21.43 -13.07 -3.37
N ASP A 387 -20.58 -13.19 -4.40
CA ASP A 387 -20.66 -14.15 -5.51
C ASP A 387 -19.29 -14.15 -6.24
N GLU A 388 -18.74 -15.34 -6.53
CA GLU A 388 -17.73 -15.56 -7.57
C GLU A 388 -17.88 -17.00 -8.12
N ALA A 389 -18.00 -17.10 -9.45
CA ALA A 389 -18.39 -18.29 -10.22
C ALA A 389 -17.16 -19.10 -10.74
N PRO A 390 -17.34 -20.25 -11.45
CA PRO A 390 -16.64 -21.50 -11.19
C PRO A 390 -15.28 -21.67 -11.89
N ALA A 391 -14.47 -22.59 -11.35
CA ALA A 391 -13.18 -23.00 -11.90
C ALA A 391 -13.31 -23.77 -13.23
N GLY A 392 -12.98 -23.11 -14.35
CA GLY A 392 -12.68 -23.77 -15.62
C GLY A 392 -11.27 -24.35 -15.61
N ARG A 393 -11.13 -25.66 -15.83
CA ARG A 393 -9.83 -26.34 -15.96
C ARG A 393 -9.04 -25.81 -17.16
N ARG A 394 -7.84 -25.27 -16.95
CA ARG A 394 -6.82 -25.08 -18.01
C ARG A 394 -5.41 -25.53 -17.59
N ARG A 395 -4.60 -25.78 -18.63
CA ARG A 395 -3.30 -26.47 -18.69
C ARG A 395 -2.23 -25.82 -17.81
N ARG A 396 -1.39 -26.68 -17.21
CA ARG A 396 -0.14 -26.34 -16.52
C ARG A 396 0.89 -25.78 -17.51
N GLU A 397 1.03 -24.47 -17.56
CA GLU A 397 2.28 -23.78 -17.87
C GLU A 397 2.62 -22.91 -16.66
N ALA A 398 3.91 -22.79 -16.31
CA ALA A 398 4.39 -22.10 -15.12
C ALA A 398 3.98 -20.62 -15.15
N ASP A 399 3.04 -20.24 -14.28
CA ASP A 399 2.43 -18.90 -14.27
C ASP A 399 2.54 -18.29 -12.86
N MET A 400 3.33 -17.22 -12.72
CA MET A 400 3.49 -16.47 -11.46
C MET A 400 2.31 -15.55 -11.13
N ARG A 401 1.26 -15.53 -11.96
CA ARG A 401 0.10 -14.66 -11.74
C ARG A 401 -0.66 -15.07 -10.46
N PRO A 402 -1.16 -14.10 -9.67
CA PRO A 402 -2.03 -14.39 -8.55
C PRO A 402 -3.22 -15.25 -8.95
N GLY A 403 -3.53 -16.25 -8.14
CA GLY A 403 -4.78 -17.00 -8.21
C GLY A 403 -5.98 -16.03 -8.25
N ARG A 404 -7.04 -16.40 -8.97
CA ARG A 404 -8.21 -15.54 -9.21
C ARG A 404 -8.75 -14.90 -7.92
N TRP A 405 -8.80 -15.69 -6.83
CA TRP A 405 -9.29 -15.25 -5.53
C TRP A 405 -8.52 -14.05 -4.96
N LEU A 406 -7.19 -13.98 -5.16
CA LEU A 406 -6.31 -12.93 -4.63
C LEU A 406 -6.50 -11.56 -5.29
N ARG A 407 -7.21 -11.47 -6.42
CA ARG A 407 -7.33 -10.25 -7.24
C ARG A 407 -8.37 -9.24 -6.70
N GLY A 408 -9.04 -9.52 -5.57
CA GLY A 408 -10.00 -8.62 -4.94
C GLY A 408 -9.36 -7.37 -4.29
N PRO A 409 -10.12 -6.36 -3.84
CA PRO A 409 -9.56 -5.09 -3.32
C PRO A 409 -8.85 -5.21 -1.96
N LYS A 410 -9.11 -6.28 -1.20
CA LYS A 410 -8.63 -6.46 0.20
C LYS A 410 -7.74 -7.68 0.41
N ARG A 411 -7.65 -8.55 -0.60
CA ARG A 411 -6.97 -9.87 -0.55
C ARG A 411 -5.49 -9.87 -0.99
N PRO A 412 -4.99 -8.96 -1.86
CA PRO A 412 -3.66 -9.08 -2.43
C PRO A 412 -2.52 -9.10 -1.39
N LEU A 413 -2.65 -8.38 -0.26
CA LEU A 413 -1.65 -8.40 0.81
C LEU A 413 -1.50 -9.78 1.47
N LEU A 414 -2.52 -10.66 1.40
CA LEU A 414 -2.48 -12.00 1.98
C LEU A 414 -1.55 -12.95 1.24
N ALA A 415 -1.27 -12.70 -0.04
CA ALA A 415 -0.35 -13.49 -0.85
C ALA A 415 1.04 -13.53 -0.22
N GLN A 416 1.78 -14.63 -0.39
CA GLN A 416 3.08 -14.82 0.27
C GLN A 416 4.05 -13.66 -0.02
N PHE A 417 4.11 -13.23 -1.28
CA PHE A 417 4.92 -12.11 -1.74
C PHE A 417 4.01 -11.00 -2.29
N ALA A 418 4.19 -9.78 -1.80
CA ALA A 418 3.40 -8.62 -2.22
C ALA A 418 4.32 -7.43 -2.56
N VAL A 419 4.05 -6.76 -3.67
CA VAL A 419 4.65 -5.46 -4.02
C VAL A 419 3.53 -4.44 -4.12
N GLY A 420 3.66 -3.27 -3.52
CA GLY A 420 2.57 -2.30 -3.53
C GLY A 420 2.91 -0.95 -2.98
N THR A 421 1.91 -0.08 -2.88
CA THR A 421 2.11 1.23 -2.24
C THR A 421 2.09 1.11 -0.72
N ILE A 422 2.89 1.94 -0.04
CA ILE A 422 2.89 2.04 1.42
C ILE A 422 1.50 2.31 2.00
N ASP A 423 0.66 3.04 1.26
CA ASP A 423 -0.72 3.36 1.65
C ASP A 423 -1.55 2.10 1.99
N GLN A 424 -1.32 1.00 1.27
CA GLN A 424 -2.04 -0.27 1.50
C GLN A 424 -1.69 -0.89 2.84
N ALA A 425 -0.45 -0.72 3.31
CA ALA A 425 -0.03 -1.17 4.62
C ALA A 425 -0.43 -0.18 5.72
N LEU A 426 -0.39 1.13 5.45
CA LEU A 426 -0.83 2.14 6.42
C LEU A 426 -2.33 2.03 6.74
N MET A 427 -3.15 1.53 5.81
CA MET A 427 -4.56 1.18 6.10
C MET A 427 -4.72 0.14 7.22
N ALA A 428 -3.68 -0.62 7.58
CA ALA A 428 -3.76 -1.54 8.72
C ALA A 428 -3.86 -0.80 10.07
N VAL A 429 -3.39 0.45 10.16
CA VAL A 429 -3.39 1.26 11.38
C VAL A 429 -4.38 2.42 11.33
N LEU A 430 -5.33 2.35 10.42
CA LEU A 430 -6.46 3.27 10.34
C LEU A 430 -7.75 2.54 10.75
N PRO A 431 -8.74 3.27 11.27
CA PRO A 431 -10.05 2.75 11.68
C PRO A 431 -10.95 2.44 10.47
N VAL A 432 -10.41 1.65 9.54
CA VAL A 432 -11.12 1.20 8.33
C VAL A 432 -11.51 -0.26 8.46
N ARG A 433 -12.53 -0.67 7.69
CA ARG A 433 -12.93 -2.08 7.63
C ARG A 433 -11.78 -3.00 7.24
N HIS A 434 -11.72 -4.15 7.92
CA HIS A 434 -10.74 -5.22 7.70
C HIS A 434 -9.28 -4.80 7.97
N ASN A 435 -9.05 -3.86 8.90
CA ASN A 435 -7.69 -3.55 9.36
C ASN A 435 -7.02 -4.78 10.02
N ALA A 436 -7.78 -5.61 10.74
CA ALA A 436 -7.32 -6.89 11.31
C ALA A 436 -6.80 -7.88 10.25
N LEU A 437 -7.45 -7.96 9.08
CA LEU A 437 -6.99 -8.79 7.97
C LEU A 437 -5.65 -8.29 7.38
N ARG A 438 -5.47 -6.96 7.31
CA ARG A 438 -4.19 -6.36 6.88
C ARG A 438 -3.09 -6.60 7.92
N MET A 439 -3.41 -6.54 9.21
CA MET A 439 -2.47 -6.90 10.29
C MET A 439 -2.05 -8.37 10.22
N LEU A 440 -2.99 -9.29 9.96
CA LEU A 440 -2.67 -10.70 9.72
C LEU A 440 -1.71 -10.86 8.52
N ALA A 441 -2.04 -10.20 7.41
CA ALA A 441 -1.25 -10.28 6.18
C ALA A 441 0.19 -9.78 6.36
N LEU A 442 0.37 -8.63 7.02
CA LEU A 442 1.67 -7.99 7.22
C LEU A 442 2.50 -8.69 8.30
N SER A 443 1.88 -9.27 9.32
CA SER A 443 2.61 -9.93 10.42
C SER A 443 3.23 -11.29 10.06
N ASN A 444 2.84 -11.86 8.91
CA ASN A 444 3.43 -13.08 8.34
C ASN A 444 4.68 -12.78 7.50
N LYS A 445 5.03 -11.50 7.28
CA LYS A 445 5.98 -11.07 6.24
C LYS A 445 7.13 -10.28 6.82
N THR A 446 8.28 -10.34 6.18
CA THR A 446 9.28 -9.27 6.33
C THR A 446 8.77 -8.02 5.63
N LEU A 447 8.70 -6.89 6.34
CA LEU A 447 8.27 -5.62 5.76
C LEU A 447 9.46 -4.88 5.16
N ILE A 448 9.42 -4.57 3.87
CA ILE A 448 10.42 -3.74 3.20
C ILE A 448 9.74 -2.43 2.78
N VAL A 449 10.22 -1.30 3.27
CA VAL A 449 9.69 0.02 2.94
C VAL A 449 10.76 0.82 2.21
N ASP A 450 10.53 1.11 0.94
CA ASP A 450 11.43 1.90 0.12
C ASP A 450 11.20 3.41 0.27
N GLU A 451 12.24 4.19 -0.01
CA GLU A 451 12.26 5.65 0.04
C GLU A 451 11.59 6.24 1.29
N ALA A 452 11.97 5.76 2.47
CA ALA A 452 11.37 6.17 3.75
C ALA A 452 11.44 7.69 4.05
N HIS A 453 12.29 8.43 3.33
CA HIS A 453 12.37 9.89 3.42
C HIS A 453 11.26 10.63 2.67
N ALA A 454 10.55 9.98 1.74
CA ALA A 454 9.55 10.62 0.88
C ALA A 454 8.23 10.91 1.61
N TYR A 455 8.07 10.41 2.84
CA TYR A 455 6.82 10.47 3.58
C TYR A 455 6.70 11.75 4.39
N ALA A 456 5.58 12.44 4.21
CA ALA A 456 5.20 13.63 4.97
C ALA A 456 5.04 13.33 6.48
N PRO A 457 5.14 14.35 7.36
CA PRO A 457 4.95 14.18 8.81
C PRO A 457 3.71 13.36 9.21
N TYR A 458 2.57 13.55 8.53
CA TYR A 458 1.35 12.75 8.73
C TYR A 458 1.61 11.24 8.50
N MET A 459 2.15 10.88 7.34
CA MET A 459 2.48 9.49 6.97
C MET A 459 3.55 8.89 7.88
N GLN A 460 4.52 9.67 8.36
CA GLN A 460 5.54 9.20 9.30
C GLN A 460 4.94 8.74 10.63
N VAL A 461 3.87 9.39 11.11
CA VAL A 461 3.16 8.96 12.33
C VAL A 461 2.41 7.65 12.08
N LEU A 462 1.73 7.52 10.93
CA LEU A 462 1.09 6.27 10.54
C LEU A 462 2.11 5.13 10.38
N LEU A 463 3.23 5.38 9.72
CA LEU A 463 4.32 4.41 9.59
C LEU A 463 4.87 4.03 10.98
N GLY A 464 5.11 4.99 11.85
CA GLY A 464 5.51 4.73 13.24
C GLY A 464 4.48 3.87 13.98
N ARG A 465 3.18 4.10 13.78
CA ARG A 465 2.12 3.26 14.35
C ARG A 465 2.17 1.84 13.80
N LEU A 466 2.34 1.68 12.49
CA LEU A 466 2.48 0.36 11.87
C LEU A 466 3.71 -0.38 12.41
N LEU A 467 4.86 0.30 12.48
CA LEU A 467 6.09 -0.26 13.06
C LEU A 467 5.91 -0.67 14.52
N ASN A 468 5.13 0.08 15.30
CA ASN A 468 4.78 -0.29 16.67
C ASN A 468 4.02 -1.63 16.74
N TRP A 469 3.02 -1.83 15.88
CA TRP A 469 2.30 -3.11 15.79
C TRP A 469 3.19 -4.25 15.30
N LEU A 470 4.03 -4.01 14.29
CA LEU A 470 4.97 -5.00 13.78
C LEU A 470 6.05 -5.38 14.80
N GLY A 471 6.54 -4.42 15.58
CA GLY A 471 7.43 -4.68 16.71
C GLY A 471 6.78 -5.52 17.79
N PHE A 472 5.49 -5.32 18.06
CA PHE A 472 4.74 -6.19 18.97
C PHE A 472 4.70 -7.64 18.47
N TYR A 473 4.42 -7.85 17.18
CA TYR A 473 4.39 -9.19 16.58
C TYR A 473 5.79 -9.81 16.36
N GLY A 474 6.87 -9.04 16.50
CA GLY A 474 8.23 -9.49 16.24
C GLY A 474 8.54 -9.67 14.76
N VAL A 475 7.95 -8.81 13.93
CA VAL A 475 8.11 -8.84 12.47
C VAL A 475 9.43 -8.15 12.09
N PRO A 476 10.28 -8.75 11.23
CA PRO A 476 11.45 -8.08 10.69
C PRO A 476 11.05 -6.93 9.74
N VAL A 477 11.72 -5.79 9.87
CA VAL A 477 11.48 -4.60 9.05
C VAL A 477 12.79 -4.12 8.42
N VAL A 478 12.75 -3.78 7.14
CA VAL A 478 13.85 -3.13 6.40
C VAL A 478 13.34 -1.81 5.83
N LEU A 479 13.91 -0.71 6.31
CA LEU A 479 13.67 0.64 5.78
C LEU A 479 14.81 1.02 4.85
N LEU A 480 14.50 1.41 3.62
CA LEU A 480 15.47 1.92 2.65
C LEU A 480 15.32 3.43 2.51
N SER A 481 16.45 4.15 2.45
CA SER A 481 16.41 5.58 2.16
C SER A 481 17.72 6.08 1.53
N ALA A 482 17.62 7.11 0.69
CA ALA A 482 18.76 7.85 0.20
C ALA A 482 19.17 9.05 1.08
N THR A 483 18.20 9.67 1.76
CA THR A 483 18.38 10.99 2.40
C THR A 483 17.51 11.12 3.65
N LEU A 484 17.44 10.10 4.50
CA LEU A 484 16.64 10.15 5.73
C LEU A 484 17.38 10.99 6.80
N PRO A 485 16.74 12.03 7.38
CA PRO A 485 17.31 12.72 8.54
C PRO A 485 17.43 11.77 9.74
N GLY A 486 18.48 11.94 10.54
CA GLY A 486 18.76 11.07 11.69
C GLY A 486 17.61 11.05 12.70
N SER A 487 16.98 12.20 12.95
CA SER A 487 15.84 12.32 13.87
C SER A 487 14.60 11.54 13.43
N VAL A 488 14.35 11.42 12.12
CA VAL A 488 13.24 10.66 11.57
C VAL A 488 13.52 9.16 11.71
N GLY A 489 14.73 8.72 11.33
CA GLY A 489 15.16 7.32 11.50
C GLY A 489 15.08 6.86 12.96
N ASP A 490 15.59 7.69 13.87
CA ASP A 490 15.54 7.45 15.31
C ASP A 490 14.11 7.30 15.84
N ARG A 491 13.19 8.16 15.40
CA ARG A 491 11.77 8.09 15.80
C ARG A 491 11.09 6.81 15.32
N LEU A 492 11.33 6.41 14.07
CA LEU A 492 10.77 5.18 13.51
C LEU A 492 11.28 3.93 14.23
N ILE A 493 12.59 3.85 14.48
CA ILE A 493 13.20 2.76 15.27
C ILE A 493 12.62 2.71 16.68
N LYS A 494 12.47 3.87 17.34
CA LYS A 494 11.87 3.94 18.69
C LYS A 494 10.43 3.46 18.72
N GLU A 495 9.60 3.80 17.75
CA GLU A 495 8.21 3.29 17.73
C GLU A 495 8.15 1.76 17.55
N TYR A 496 9.05 1.17 16.73
CA TYR A 496 9.22 -0.28 16.62
C TYR A 496 9.60 -0.91 17.97
N LEU A 497 10.63 -0.38 18.63
CA LEU A 497 11.10 -0.89 19.93
C LEU A 497 10.05 -0.75 21.03
N ARG A 498 9.27 0.33 21.03
CA ARG A 498 8.11 0.48 21.94
C ARG A 498 7.09 -0.63 21.74
N GLY A 499 6.88 -1.04 20.49
CA GLY A 499 6.04 -2.18 20.13
C GLY A 499 6.59 -3.48 20.72
N ALA A 500 7.90 -3.70 20.52
CA ALA A 500 8.61 -4.87 21.03
C ALA A 500 8.60 -4.96 22.58
N GLY A 501 8.40 -3.84 23.27
CA GLY A 501 8.19 -3.78 24.74
C GLY A 501 9.16 -2.86 25.48
N HIS A 502 10.00 -2.11 24.77
CA HIS A 502 10.96 -1.19 25.37
C HIS A 502 10.26 0.03 25.98
N LYS A 503 10.66 0.39 27.21
CA LYS A 503 10.05 1.51 27.94
C LYS A 503 10.40 2.84 27.28
N PRO A 504 9.44 3.77 27.11
CA PRO A 504 9.72 5.10 26.52
C PRO A 504 10.82 5.87 27.24
N THR A 505 10.94 5.73 28.56
CA THR A 505 11.98 6.39 29.37
C THR A 505 13.39 5.91 29.05
N ALA A 506 13.56 4.63 28.70
CA ALA A 506 14.84 4.08 28.27
C ALA A 506 15.22 4.58 26.87
N LEU A 507 14.24 4.57 25.95
CA LEU A 507 14.44 4.98 24.56
C LEU A 507 14.71 6.48 24.41
N LYS A 508 14.16 7.34 25.28
CA LYS A 508 14.42 8.80 25.24
C LYS A 508 15.91 9.15 25.30
N ARG A 509 16.75 8.32 25.95
CA ARG A 509 18.19 8.56 26.14
C ARG A 509 19.07 7.88 25.09
N GLN A 510 18.47 7.09 24.19
CA GLN A 510 19.19 6.37 23.14
C GLN A 510 19.02 7.07 21.81
N THR A 511 20.03 6.98 20.95
CA THR A 511 19.97 7.44 19.56
C THR A 511 20.44 6.32 18.64
N PHE A 512 19.85 6.27 17.45
CA PHE A 512 20.11 5.22 16.46
C PHE A 512 20.65 5.80 15.13
N PRO A 513 21.88 6.33 15.10
CA PRO A 513 22.44 6.93 13.89
C PRO A 513 22.85 5.86 12.88
N ALA A 514 22.20 5.81 11.72
CA ALA A 514 22.60 4.93 10.64
C ALA A 514 23.81 5.49 9.85
N PRO A 515 24.81 4.66 9.51
CA PRO A 515 25.96 5.09 8.71
C PRO A 515 25.58 5.35 7.25
N TYR A 516 26.13 6.42 6.66
CA TYR A 516 25.96 6.73 5.23
C TYR A 516 27.30 6.65 4.49
N PRO A 517 27.40 5.89 3.39
CA PRO A 517 26.49 4.81 3.00
C PRO A 517 26.59 3.65 4.01
N GLY A 518 25.53 2.87 4.19
CA GLY A 518 25.56 1.70 5.05
C GLY A 518 24.21 1.28 5.62
N TRP A 519 24.26 0.45 6.65
CA TRP A 519 23.07 -0.04 7.33
C TRP A 519 23.27 -0.10 8.84
N LEU A 520 22.15 0.03 9.56
CA LEU A 520 22.00 -0.16 11.00
C LEU A 520 20.87 -1.16 11.24
N TYR A 521 21.14 -2.23 11.97
CA TYR A 521 20.17 -3.19 12.45
C TYR A 521 20.02 -3.05 13.97
N VAL A 522 18.77 -3.02 14.45
CA VAL A 522 18.45 -2.97 15.87
C VAL A 522 17.55 -4.16 16.20
N ASP A 523 18.05 -5.03 17.09
CA ASP A 523 17.32 -6.20 17.56
C ASP A 523 16.11 -5.78 18.41
N GLY A 524 14.94 -6.35 18.12
CA GLY A 524 13.69 -6.00 18.78
C GLY A 524 13.64 -6.42 20.25
N GLU A 525 14.29 -7.52 20.61
CA GLU A 525 14.26 -8.05 21.98
C GLU A 525 15.21 -7.29 22.91
N THR A 526 16.48 -7.19 22.53
CA THR A 526 17.56 -6.64 23.36
C THR A 526 17.78 -5.16 23.14
N GLY A 527 17.33 -4.59 22.01
CA GLY A 527 17.65 -3.22 21.61
C GLY A 527 19.12 -3.02 21.20
N ARG A 528 19.89 -4.10 21.04
CA ARG A 528 21.29 -4.03 20.61
C ARG A 528 21.39 -3.60 19.15
N CYS A 529 22.39 -2.77 18.87
CA CYS A 529 22.67 -2.25 17.54
C CYS A 529 23.83 -3.02 16.89
N ALA A 530 23.67 -3.37 15.63
CA ALA A 530 24.73 -3.82 14.74
C ALA A 530 24.73 -2.93 13.50
N GLN A 531 25.90 -2.62 12.94
CA GLN A 531 26.02 -1.75 11.79
C GLN A 531 27.12 -2.24 10.86
N MET A 532 27.08 -1.79 9.61
CA MET A 532 28.10 -2.04 8.60
C MET A 532 29.49 -1.68 9.15
N SER A 533 30.46 -2.59 8.97
CA SER A 533 31.84 -2.33 9.39
C SER A 533 32.45 -1.14 8.65
N GLN A 534 33.33 -0.41 9.34
CA GLN A 534 33.97 0.78 8.78
C GLN A 534 34.80 0.46 7.52
N VAL A 535 35.40 -0.73 7.45
CA VAL A 535 36.16 -1.20 6.27
C VAL A 535 35.23 -1.31 5.06
N ARG A 536 34.11 -2.04 5.20
CA ARG A 536 33.11 -2.17 4.13
C ARG A 536 32.52 -0.82 3.74
N GLN A 537 32.26 0.05 4.72
CA GLN A 537 31.73 1.40 4.46
C GLN A 537 32.69 2.22 3.58
N MET A 538 33.99 2.20 3.88
CA MET A 538 35.00 2.88 3.07
C MET A 538 35.12 2.27 1.66
N GLU A 539 35.02 0.95 1.52
CA GLU A 539 34.97 0.27 0.21
C GLU A 539 33.77 0.74 -0.61
N GLN A 540 32.58 0.79 -0.01
CA GLN A 540 31.37 1.27 -0.67
C GLN A 540 31.50 2.73 -1.09
N ALA A 541 31.99 3.60 -0.20
CA ALA A 541 32.18 5.01 -0.49
C ALA A 541 33.16 5.23 -1.65
N ARG A 542 34.27 4.47 -1.70
CA ARG A 542 35.24 4.52 -2.81
C ARG A 542 34.65 4.04 -4.13
N ALA A 543 33.85 2.98 -4.12
CA ALA A 543 33.20 2.44 -5.32
C ALA A 543 32.17 3.40 -5.95
N ARG A 544 31.69 4.37 -5.16
CA ARG A 544 30.66 5.35 -5.55
C ARG A 544 31.14 6.79 -5.48
N ASN A 545 32.44 7.01 -5.33
CA ASN A 545 33.00 8.34 -5.19
C ASN A 545 32.74 9.16 -6.46
N MET A 546 32.03 10.27 -6.30
CA MET A 546 31.74 11.22 -7.36
C MET A 546 31.70 12.63 -6.78
N ARG A 547 32.15 13.62 -7.56
CA ARG A 547 32.09 15.03 -7.17
C ARG A 547 31.06 15.75 -8.00
N LEU A 548 29.89 16.03 -7.42
CA LEU A 548 28.79 16.72 -8.09
C LEU A 548 29.04 18.24 -8.06
N ARG A 549 29.22 18.83 -9.24
CA ARG A 549 29.25 20.28 -9.38
C ARG A 549 27.83 20.84 -9.22
N VAL A 550 27.67 21.82 -8.34
CA VAL A 550 26.39 22.52 -8.13
C VAL A 550 26.55 23.98 -8.50
N ASP A 551 25.88 24.40 -9.57
CA ASP A 551 25.84 25.81 -9.96
C ASP A 551 24.48 26.40 -9.56
N VAL A 552 24.50 27.54 -8.87
CA VAL A 552 23.29 28.27 -8.51
C VAL A 552 23.11 29.44 -9.47
N GLU A 553 22.01 29.42 -10.22
CA GLU A 553 21.65 30.48 -11.16
C GLU A 553 20.51 31.32 -10.58
N ARG A 554 20.78 32.61 -10.39
CA ARG A 554 19.77 33.54 -9.88
C ARG A 554 18.74 33.84 -10.98
N VAL A 555 17.47 33.55 -10.71
CA VAL A 555 16.37 33.74 -11.67
C VAL A 555 15.23 34.60 -11.13
N ALA A 556 14.49 35.24 -12.02
CA ALA A 556 13.15 35.78 -11.74
C ALA A 556 12.08 34.88 -12.36
N HIS A 557 10.97 34.69 -11.64
CA HIS A 557 9.78 34.01 -12.14
C HIS A 557 8.79 35.07 -12.67
N GLY A 558 8.40 34.99 -13.95
CA GLY A 558 7.43 35.91 -14.55
C GLY A 558 8.00 37.24 -15.11
N GLY A 559 9.28 37.31 -15.48
CA GLY A 559 9.81 38.35 -16.36
C GLY A 559 9.92 39.80 -15.83
N GLN A 560 9.75 40.06 -14.52
CA GLN A 560 9.80 41.43 -13.97
C GLN A 560 10.94 41.55 -12.93
N GLY A 561 12.11 42.06 -13.32
CA GLY A 561 13.20 42.37 -12.37
C GLY A 561 14.61 42.51 -12.96
N VAL A 562 15.60 42.63 -12.08
CA VAL A 562 17.06 42.72 -12.39
C VAL A 562 17.68 41.33 -12.63
N ALA A 563 17.04 40.26 -12.17
CA ALA A 563 17.48 38.88 -12.40
C ALA A 563 17.01 38.38 -13.79
N ALA A 564 17.78 37.47 -14.38
CA ALA A 564 17.45 36.88 -15.68
C ALA A 564 16.16 36.07 -15.60
N ASP A 565 15.36 36.12 -16.67
CA ASP A 565 14.16 35.32 -16.78
C ASP A 565 14.49 33.82 -16.73
N ARG A 566 13.71 33.05 -15.96
CA ARG A 566 13.90 31.61 -15.75
C ARG A 566 14.03 30.84 -17.07
N ILE A 567 13.18 31.11 -18.06
CA ILE A 567 13.20 30.43 -19.36
C ILE A 567 14.44 30.83 -20.16
N ALA A 568 14.83 32.10 -20.13
CA ALA A 568 16.06 32.56 -20.79
C ALA A 568 17.32 31.85 -20.25
N VAL A 569 17.39 31.64 -18.93
CA VAL A 569 18.49 30.88 -18.31
C VAL A 569 18.48 29.41 -18.75
N ILE A 570 17.31 28.77 -18.75
CA ILE A 570 17.18 27.37 -19.22
C ILE A 570 17.64 27.25 -20.68
N LYS A 571 17.18 28.14 -21.57
CA LYS A 571 17.60 28.14 -22.99
C LYS A 571 19.12 28.28 -23.13
N ARG A 572 19.74 29.21 -22.38
CA ARG A 572 21.21 29.38 -22.36
C ARG A 572 21.94 28.12 -21.89
N LEU A 573 21.44 27.43 -20.87
CA LEU A 573 22.07 26.21 -20.34
C LEU A 573 21.92 25.01 -21.29
N LEU A 574 20.87 25.01 -22.13
CA LEU A 574 20.62 23.98 -23.13
C LEU A 574 21.32 24.24 -24.48
N GLU A 575 21.95 25.40 -24.66
CA GLU A 575 22.67 25.76 -25.89
C GLU A 575 23.67 24.68 -26.36
N PRO A 576 24.46 24.01 -25.49
CA PRO A 576 25.35 22.93 -25.94
C PRO A 576 24.61 21.72 -26.51
N VAL A 577 23.44 21.39 -25.96
CA VAL A 577 22.57 20.29 -26.44
C VAL A 577 21.89 20.69 -27.76
N ALA A 578 21.49 21.95 -27.88
CA ALA A 578 20.83 22.49 -29.07
C ALA A 578 21.79 22.58 -30.26
N THR A 579 22.95 23.22 -30.08
CA THR A 579 23.93 23.50 -31.14
C THR A 579 24.83 22.32 -31.48
N GLY A 580 25.22 21.53 -30.47
CA GLY A 580 26.06 20.34 -30.67
C GLY A 580 25.31 19.17 -31.31
N ASN A 581 23.97 19.22 -31.28
CA ASN A 581 23.07 18.12 -31.68
C ASN A 581 23.44 16.77 -31.01
N ASP A 582 23.97 16.83 -29.78
CA ASP A 582 24.48 15.69 -29.02
C ASP A 582 24.37 15.98 -27.51
N GLY A 583 23.98 14.96 -26.76
CA GLY A 583 23.82 14.97 -25.33
C GLY A 583 22.38 15.04 -24.83
N THR A 584 22.24 14.79 -23.54
CA THR A 584 20.95 14.65 -22.87
C THR A 584 20.82 15.58 -21.68
N ALA A 585 19.65 16.19 -21.52
CA ALA A 585 19.37 17.10 -20.42
C ALA A 585 18.06 16.75 -19.73
N LEU A 586 18.04 16.90 -18.40
CA LEU A 586 16.85 16.79 -17.59
C LEU A 586 16.53 18.15 -16.97
N VAL A 587 15.33 18.68 -17.22
CA VAL A 587 14.82 19.92 -16.65
C VAL A 587 13.67 19.59 -15.69
N VAL A 588 13.86 19.82 -14.39
CA VAL A 588 12.88 19.48 -13.36
C VAL A 588 12.19 20.74 -12.83
N CYS A 589 10.88 20.83 -13.07
CA CYS A 589 10.03 21.93 -12.63
C CYS A 589 9.23 21.54 -11.37
N ASN A 590 8.95 22.51 -10.49
CA ASN A 590 8.19 22.25 -9.27
C ASN A 590 6.67 22.14 -9.48
N THR A 591 6.14 22.71 -10.56
CA THR A 591 4.70 22.65 -10.87
C THR A 591 4.45 22.15 -12.29
N VAL A 592 3.27 21.57 -12.52
CA VAL A 592 2.86 21.11 -13.86
C VAL A 592 2.75 22.29 -14.83
N GLY A 593 2.28 23.46 -14.37
CA GLY A 593 2.20 24.66 -15.19
C GLY A 593 3.58 25.13 -15.66
N ASP A 594 4.55 25.20 -14.74
CA ASP A 594 5.94 25.55 -15.08
C ASP A 594 6.55 24.54 -16.08
N ALA A 595 6.25 23.25 -15.93
CA ALA A 595 6.72 22.22 -16.85
C ALA A 595 6.12 22.36 -18.26
N GLN A 596 4.81 22.61 -18.35
CA GLN A 596 4.11 22.82 -19.63
C GLN A 596 4.64 24.06 -20.35
N GLU A 597 4.80 25.19 -19.66
CA GLU A 597 5.37 26.42 -20.22
C GLU A 597 6.83 26.21 -20.68
N THR A 598 7.65 25.59 -19.84
CA THR A 598 9.05 25.30 -20.15
C THR A 598 9.18 24.39 -21.38
N TYR A 599 8.36 23.35 -21.47
CA TYR A 599 8.32 22.46 -22.62
C TYR A 599 7.96 23.20 -23.91
N LEU A 600 6.90 24.01 -23.90
CA LEU A 600 6.50 24.79 -25.08
C LEU A 600 7.64 25.71 -25.55
N GLN A 601 8.26 26.42 -24.63
CA GLN A 601 9.33 27.38 -24.91
C GLN A 601 10.62 26.72 -25.42
N ILE A 602 10.94 25.52 -24.93
CA ILE A 602 12.12 24.74 -25.39
C ILE A 602 11.83 24.10 -26.74
N ARG A 603 10.64 23.51 -26.91
CA ARG A 603 10.21 22.89 -28.17
C ARG A 603 10.25 23.90 -29.31
N GLU A 604 9.66 25.09 -29.11
CA GLU A 604 9.70 26.16 -30.11
C GLU A 604 11.12 26.62 -30.47
N ALA A 605 12.06 26.58 -29.51
CA ALA A 605 13.42 27.06 -29.73
C ALA A 605 14.37 26.00 -30.31
N ILE A 606 14.17 24.71 -30.01
CA ILE A 606 15.15 23.64 -30.29
C ILE A 606 14.61 22.59 -31.27
N ASP A 607 13.34 22.20 -31.14
CA ASP A 607 12.74 21.14 -31.96
C ASP A 607 11.23 21.35 -32.09
N CYS A 608 10.80 22.04 -33.14
CA CYS A 608 9.40 22.43 -33.35
C CYS A 608 8.44 21.24 -33.56
N ARG A 609 8.95 20.01 -33.67
CA ARG A 609 8.14 18.79 -33.80
C ARG A 609 7.34 18.53 -32.52
N SER A 610 6.12 18.07 -32.70
CA SER A 610 5.28 17.51 -31.62
C SER A 610 5.81 16.16 -31.14
N HIS A 611 5.26 15.66 -30.04
CA HIS A 611 5.62 14.33 -29.54
C HIS A 611 5.32 13.23 -30.58
N ALA A 612 4.17 13.30 -31.25
CA ALA A 612 3.77 12.34 -32.29
C ALA A 612 4.69 12.36 -33.53
N GLU A 613 5.43 13.46 -33.75
CA GLU A 613 6.41 13.61 -34.83
C GLU A 613 7.83 13.19 -34.41
N GLY A 614 7.98 12.61 -33.21
CA GLY A 614 9.25 12.12 -32.68
C GLY A 614 10.20 13.23 -32.22
N SER A 615 9.68 14.22 -31.49
CA SER A 615 10.47 15.31 -30.90
C SER A 615 11.56 14.79 -29.95
N ASP A 616 12.74 15.43 -29.98
CA ASP A 616 13.79 15.18 -29.00
C ASP A 616 13.48 15.83 -27.64
N VAL A 617 12.51 16.75 -27.61
CA VAL A 617 12.00 17.40 -26.40
C VAL A 617 10.77 16.65 -25.91
N GLN A 618 10.84 16.14 -24.68
CA GLN A 618 9.82 15.26 -24.09
C GLN A 618 9.28 15.89 -22.81
N LEU A 619 7.97 15.72 -22.54
CA LEU A 619 7.30 16.23 -21.34
C LEU A 619 6.75 15.09 -20.48
N LEU A 620 7.06 15.10 -19.18
CA LEU A 620 6.61 14.10 -18.22
C LEU A 620 6.01 14.71 -16.95
N HIS A 621 4.75 14.39 -16.65
CA HIS A 621 4.07 14.77 -15.40
C HIS A 621 2.82 13.94 -15.13
N ALA A 622 2.21 14.09 -13.95
CA ALA A 622 1.04 13.30 -13.54
C ALA A 622 -0.29 13.62 -14.27
N ARG A 623 -0.41 14.78 -14.92
CA ARG A 623 -1.66 15.24 -15.58
C ARG A 623 -1.90 14.70 -17.00
N PHE A 624 -1.39 13.51 -17.31
CA PHE A 624 -1.75 12.78 -18.54
C PHE A 624 -2.76 11.68 -18.20
N PRO A 625 -3.61 11.25 -19.17
CA PRO A 625 -4.33 9.97 -19.08
C PRO A 625 -3.36 8.85 -18.69
N GLY A 626 -3.82 7.91 -17.86
CA GLY A 626 -2.97 6.85 -17.29
C GLY A 626 -2.19 6.06 -18.33
N ASP A 627 -2.84 5.64 -19.42
CA ASP A 627 -2.24 4.97 -20.57
C ASP A 627 -1.19 5.83 -21.29
N VAL A 628 -1.51 7.08 -21.60
CA VAL A 628 -0.58 8.03 -22.24
C VAL A 628 0.64 8.30 -21.37
N ARG A 629 0.44 8.41 -20.05
CA ARG A 629 1.52 8.61 -19.08
C ARG A 629 2.46 7.41 -19.04
N GLU A 630 1.92 6.20 -19.07
CA GLU A 630 2.69 4.95 -19.09
C GLU A 630 3.55 4.86 -20.35
N GLU A 631 2.94 5.09 -21.52
CA GLU A 631 3.63 5.12 -22.82
C GLU A 631 4.78 6.14 -22.83
N ARG A 632 4.53 7.39 -22.45
CA ARG A 632 5.56 8.44 -22.39
C ARG A 632 6.68 8.13 -21.41
N THR A 633 6.34 7.55 -20.25
CA THR A 633 7.35 7.15 -19.25
C THR A 633 8.28 6.08 -19.81
N ALA A 634 7.71 5.08 -20.51
CA ALA A 634 8.47 4.02 -21.15
C ALA A 634 9.38 4.56 -22.26
N GLU A 635 8.88 5.48 -23.11
CA GLU A 635 9.67 6.09 -24.18
C GLU A 635 10.83 6.94 -23.63
N VAL A 636 10.58 7.77 -22.61
CA VAL A 636 11.62 8.60 -21.97
C VAL A 636 12.70 7.72 -21.35
N SER A 637 12.31 6.65 -20.65
CA SER A 637 13.24 5.73 -19.99
C SER A 637 13.98 4.83 -20.99
N SER A 638 13.42 4.63 -22.18
CA SER A 638 14.05 3.86 -23.25
C SER A 638 15.32 4.56 -23.73
N GLY A 639 16.45 3.86 -23.62
CA GLY A 639 17.77 4.36 -23.99
C GLY A 639 18.47 5.24 -22.94
N LEU A 640 17.74 5.84 -21.99
CA LEU A 640 18.36 6.60 -20.87
C LEU A 640 18.69 5.72 -19.65
N ASN A 641 18.36 4.43 -19.69
CA ASN A 641 18.70 3.45 -18.66
C ASN A 641 20.11 2.85 -18.87
N ARG A 642 20.54 2.01 -17.93
CA ARG A 642 21.87 1.36 -17.93
C ARG A 642 22.21 0.58 -19.21
N SER A 643 21.21 0.00 -19.88
CA SER A 643 21.39 -0.99 -20.96
C SER A 643 21.41 -0.39 -22.37
N GLY A 644 20.95 0.86 -22.56
CA GLY A 644 21.01 1.56 -23.85
C GLY A 644 20.26 0.87 -25.02
N PRO A 645 20.40 1.37 -26.26
CA PRO A 645 21.32 2.42 -26.70
C PRO A 645 20.84 3.85 -26.35
N ARG A 646 21.78 4.75 -26.03
CA ARG A 646 21.48 6.12 -25.61
C ARG A 646 21.06 6.99 -26.79
N PRO A 647 20.01 7.82 -26.68
CA PRO A 647 19.67 8.79 -27.72
C PRO A 647 20.83 9.76 -27.96
N VAL A 648 21.05 10.16 -29.22
CA VAL A 648 22.07 11.17 -29.58
C VAL A 648 21.74 12.47 -28.85
N ARG A 649 20.50 12.93 -28.98
CA ARG A 649 19.99 14.14 -28.33
C ARG A 649 18.68 13.85 -27.64
N ARG A 650 18.52 14.29 -26.40
CA ARG A 650 17.21 14.23 -25.69
C ARG A 650 17.11 15.27 -24.59
N ILE A 651 16.01 16.01 -24.57
CA ILE A 651 15.70 16.98 -23.50
C ILE A 651 14.40 16.54 -22.83
N VAL A 652 14.46 16.20 -21.56
CA VAL A 652 13.30 15.78 -20.77
C VAL A 652 12.90 16.92 -19.85
N VAL A 653 11.74 17.51 -20.06
CA VAL A 653 11.10 18.44 -19.12
C VAL A 653 10.15 17.62 -18.26
N ALA A 654 10.32 17.67 -16.94
CA ALA A 654 9.54 16.86 -16.03
C ALA A 654 9.17 17.59 -14.74
N THR A 655 8.16 17.09 -14.04
CA THR A 655 7.92 17.44 -12.63
C THR A 655 8.61 16.44 -11.69
N GLN A 656 8.22 16.40 -10.41
CA GLN A 656 8.76 15.47 -9.40
C GLN A 656 8.61 13.98 -9.75
N VAL A 657 7.87 13.64 -10.81
CA VAL A 657 7.73 12.27 -11.31
C VAL A 657 9.06 11.57 -11.60
N VAL A 658 10.15 12.32 -11.88
CA VAL A 658 11.49 11.76 -12.11
C VAL A 658 12.28 11.47 -10.83
N GLU A 659 11.85 11.99 -9.68
CA GLU A 659 12.53 11.82 -8.40
C GLU A 659 12.47 10.37 -7.91
N GLN A 660 11.44 9.61 -8.32
CA GLN A 660 11.14 8.29 -7.78
C GLN A 660 11.20 7.18 -8.84
N SER A 661 12.01 6.15 -8.57
CA SER A 661 12.18 4.89 -9.31
C SER A 661 12.42 4.91 -10.83
N LEU A 662 12.42 6.05 -11.53
CA LEU A 662 12.84 6.10 -12.94
C LEU A 662 14.36 5.94 -13.09
N ASP A 663 14.78 4.96 -13.90
CA ASP A 663 16.18 4.72 -14.24
C ASP A 663 16.62 5.61 -15.41
N LEU A 664 16.99 6.85 -15.09
CA LEU A 664 17.40 7.86 -16.06
C LEU A 664 18.85 8.30 -15.79
N ASP A 665 19.61 8.47 -16.87
CA ASP A 665 20.94 9.07 -16.88
C ASP A 665 20.99 10.25 -17.88
N ALA A 666 21.13 11.46 -17.35
CA ALA A 666 21.30 12.70 -18.10
C ALA A 666 22.73 13.26 -17.94
N ASP A 667 23.19 14.02 -18.94
CA ASP A 667 24.51 14.67 -18.91
C ASP A 667 24.50 15.95 -18.05
N ILE A 668 23.36 16.63 -18.00
CA ILE A 668 23.10 17.79 -17.13
C ILE A 668 21.70 17.70 -16.50
N VAL A 669 21.59 18.07 -15.23
CA VAL A 669 20.31 18.25 -14.55
C VAL A 669 20.12 19.71 -14.21
N ILE A 670 19.05 20.30 -14.71
CA ILE A 670 18.61 21.67 -14.41
C ILE A 670 17.35 21.54 -13.55
N SER A 671 17.31 22.19 -12.40
CA SER A 671 16.22 22.04 -11.44
C SER A 671 15.77 23.39 -10.90
N ASP A 672 14.47 23.58 -10.75
CA ASP A 672 13.95 24.58 -9.83
C ASP A 672 14.48 24.32 -8.41
N LEU A 673 14.63 25.38 -7.60
CA LEU A 673 14.95 25.24 -6.19
C LEU A 673 13.91 24.36 -5.49
N ALA A 674 14.38 23.33 -4.78
CA ALA A 674 13.57 22.41 -4.00
C ALA A 674 14.28 22.14 -2.67
N PRO A 675 13.61 21.53 -1.67
CA PRO A 675 14.29 21.09 -0.47
C PRO A 675 15.52 20.21 -0.80
N LEU A 676 16.62 20.39 -0.07
CA LEU A 676 17.94 19.84 -0.44
C LEU A 676 17.98 18.33 -0.69
N SER A 677 17.19 17.53 0.05
CA SER A 677 17.06 16.09 -0.15
C SER A 677 16.50 15.74 -1.54
N LEU A 678 15.50 16.48 -2.01
CA LEU A 678 14.90 16.30 -3.34
C LEU A 678 15.86 16.75 -4.45
N LEU A 679 16.62 17.84 -4.25
CA LEU A 679 17.66 18.26 -5.20
C LEU A 679 18.72 17.17 -5.39
N LEU A 680 19.16 16.53 -4.31
CA LEU A 680 20.12 15.42 -4.37
C LEU A 680 19.54 14.18 -5.08
N GLN A 681 18.23 13.93 -4.94
CA GLN A 681 17.55 12.85 -5.68
C GLN A 681 17.45 13.14 -7.18
N ARG A 682 17.11 14.39 -7.54
CA ARG A 682 17.13 14.87 -8.93
C ARG A 682 18.54 14.74 -9.52
N ALA A 683 19.56 15.14 -8.75
CA ALA A 683 20.97 14.99 -9.13
C ALA A 683 21.40 13.53 -9.26
N GLY A 684 20.75 12.59 -8.58
CA GLY A 684 20.96 11.14 -8.77
C GLY A 684 20.51 10.59 -10.13
N ARG A 685 20.04 11.45 -11.04
CA ARG A 685 19.84 11.18 -12.47
C ARG A 685 20.94 11.78 -13.34
N CYS A 686 21.83 12.58 -12.77
CA CYS A 686 23.03 13.08 -13.44
C CYS A 686 24.10 11.99 -13.35
N TRP A 687 24.57 11.50 -14.50
CA TRP A 687 25.69 10.57 -14.58
C TRP A 687 25.51 9.27 -13.77
N ARG A 688 24.26 8.84 -13.59
CA ARG A 688 23.83 7.70 -12.77
C ARG A 688 24.57 6.39 -13.09
N HIS A 689 24.89 6.14 -14.35
CA HIS A 689 25.47 4.88 -14.84
C HIS A 689 26.95 4.98 -15.19
N GLU A 690 27.60 6.11 -14.89
CA GLU A 690 28.97 6.38 -15.33
C GLU A 690 29.97 5.32 -14.85
N ASN A 691 29.98 4.99 -13.56
CA ASN A 691 30.90 3.98 -13.02
C ASN A 691 30.68 2.59 -13.66
N HIS A 692 29.44 2.28 -14.05
CA HIS A 692 29.13 1.03 -14.74
C HIS A 692 29.67 1.03 -16.17
N TRP A 693 29.47 2.11 -16.92
CA TRP A 693 29.94 2.23 -18.31
C TRP A 693 31.46 2.34 -18.42
N GLN A 694 32.13 2.97 -17.45
CA GLN A 694 33.59 2.97 -17.39
C GLN A 694 34.16 1.55 -17.22
N LYS A 695 33.46 0.68 -16.47
CA LYS A 695 33.90 -0.70 -16.22
C LYS A 695 33.53 -1.67 -17.36
N HIS A 696 32.34 -1.53 -17.95
CA HIS A 696 31.78 -2.52 -18.89
C HIS A 696 31.69 -2.01 -20.34
N GLY A 697 32.07 -0.76 -20.58
CA GLY A 697 31.88 -0.06 -21.86
C GLY A 697 30.53 0.66 -21.93
N TYR A 698 30.49 1.69 -22.79
CA TYR A 698 29.26 2.39 -23.11
C TYR A 698 28.39 1.52 -24.05
N PRO A 699 27.05 1.49 -23.89
CA PRO A 699 26.15 0.56 -24.60
C PRO A 699 26.24 0.58 -26.12
N ASP A 700 26.73 1.68 -26.70
CA ASP A 700 26.90 1.91 -28.14
C ASP A 700 28.32 2.38 -28.49
N GLY A 701 29.28 2.23 -27.56
CA GLY A 701 30.65 2.73 -27.70
C GLY A 701 30.77 4.26 -27.72
N ARG A 702 29.67 5.01 -27.56
CA ARG A 702 29.69 6.47 -27.50
C ARG A 702 29.79 6.91 -26.05
N GLY A 703 30.90 7.56 -25.72
CA GLY A 703 31.05 8.25 -24.44
C GLY A 703 30.14 9.47 -24.35
N ARG A 704 30.21 10.18 -23.23
CA ARG A 704 29.49 11.44 -23.05
C ARG A 704 29.97 12.53 -24.02
N PRO A 705 29.11 13.50 -24.36
CA PRO A 705 29.50 14.65 -25.18
C PRO A 705 30.66 15.43 -24.56
N ARG A 706 31.49 16.06 -25.40
CA ARG A 706 32.67 16.82 -24.94
C ARG A 706 32.35 18.00 -24.02
N TRP A 707 31.15 18.57 -24.13
CA TRP A 707 30.70 19.68 -23.28
C TRP A 707 30.32 19.22 -21.87
N ALA A 708 30.06 17.92 -21.68
CA ALA A 708 29.76 17.31 -20.39
C ALA A 708 31.07 16.80 -19.76
N ASP A 709 31.79 17.69 -19.09
CA ASP A 709 33.10 17.43 -18.46
C ASP A 709 33.00 16.92 -17.01
N GLY A 710 31.79 16.78 -16.48
CA GLY A 710 31.51 16.20 -15.17
C GLY A 710 30.03 16.23 -14.82
N PRO A 711 29.62 15.55 -13.74
CA PRO A 711 28.26 15.59 -13.24
C PRO A 711 27.92 16.98 -12.73
N ARG A 712 26.85 17.57 -13.28
CA ARG A 712 26.48 18.96 -13.06
C ARG A 712 24.99 19.10 -12.76
N LEU A 713 24.70 19.63 -11.55
CA LEU A 713 23.38 20.11 -11.14
C LEU A 713 23.36 21.62 -11.24
N VAL A 714 22.40 22.18 -11.98
CA VAL A 714 22.13 23.62 -11.99
C VAL A 714 20.82 23.88 -11.25
N VAL A 715 20.87 24.71 -10.21
CA VAL A 715 19.72 25.10 -9.40
C VAL A 715 19.26 26.50 -9.78
N LEU A 716 18.04 26.61 -10.28
CA LEU A 716 17.38 27.88 -10.56
C LEU A 716 16.81 28.43 -9.26
N ASP A 717 17.51 29.40 -8.67
CA ASP A 717 17.23 29.92 -7.33
C ASP A 717 16.68 31.36 -7.38
N PRO A 718 15.37 31.56 -7.14
CA PRO A 718 14.77 32.88 -7.07
C PRO A 718 14.98 33.58 -5.70
N LEU A 719 15.49 32.89 -4.68
CA LEU A 719 15.82 33.45 -3.36
C LEU A 719 17.26 33.96 -3.29
N ALA A 720 18.15 33.46 -4.17
CA ALA A 720 19.53 33.90 -4.28
C ALA A 720 19.64 35.43 -4.40
N GLY A 721 20.51 36.03 -3.58
CA GLY A 721 20.70 37.49 -3.55
C GLY A 721 19.49 38.29 -3.04
N GLY A 722 18.66 37.68 -2.18
CA GLY A 722 17.53 38.35 -1.51
C GLY A 722 16.25 38.45 -2.35
N GLY A 723 16.06 37.55 -3.31
CA GLY A 723 14.86 37.52 -4.15
C GLY A 723 13.62 36.97 -3.44
N ARG A 724 12.57 36.66 -4.20
CA ARG A 724 11.27 36.25 -3.66
C ARG A 724 10.86 34.89 -4.21
N MET A 725 10.29 34.08 -3.32
CA MET A 725 9.70 32.80 -3.69
C MET A 725 8.50 33.02 -4.63
N PRO A 726 8.39 32.26 -5.74
CA PRO A 726 7.18 32.19 -6.54
C PRO A 726 6.01 31.67 -5.71
N VAL A 727 4.84 32.32 -5.83
CA VAL A 727 3.65 31.96 -5.04
C VAL A 727 3.24 30.50 -5.27
N GLN A 728 3.33 30.03 -6.52
CA GLN A 728 2.92 28.65 -6.87
C GLN A 728 3.81 27.59 -6.21
N TRP A 729 5.06 27.91 -5.87
CA TRP A 729 5.97 26.97 -5.21
C TRP A 729 5.64 26.79 -3.73
N GLY A 730 5.07 27.83 -3.09
CA GLY A 730 4.63 27.77 -1.69
C GLY A 730 3.47 26.81 -1.43
N GLU A 731 2.71 26.46 -2.48
CA GLU A 731 1.69 25.40 -2.40
C GLU A 731 2.30 23.99 -2.36
N VAL A 732 3.53 23.83 -2.86
CA VAL A 732 4.20 22.53 -3.01
C VAL A 732 5.20 22.29 -1.88
N TYR A 733 6.03 23.29 -1.56
CA TYR A 733 7.08 23.20 -0.56
C TYR A 733 6.99 24.32 0.47
N SER A 734 7.47 24.02 1.68
CA SER A 734 7.60 25.04 2.72
C SER A 734 8.65 26.09 2.32
N GLU A 735 8.26 27.36 2.43
CA GLU A 735 9.17 28.49 2.24
C GLU A 735 10.39 28.41 3.17
N HIS A 736 10.23 27.89 4.38
CA HIS A 736 11.33 27.70 5.31
C HIS A 736 12.40 26.74 4.76
N LEU A 737 11.98 25.60 4.22
CA LEU A 737 12.89 24.59 3.67
C LEU A 737 13.59 25.08 2.40
N LEU A 738 12.89 25.82 1.54
CA LEU A 738 13.49 26.46 0.37
C LEU A 738 14.52 27.52 0.76
N GLY A 739 14.20 28.37 1.74
CA GLY A 739 15.12 29.38 2.27
C GLY A 739 16.37 28.77 2.90
N ARG A 740 16.22 27.72 3.73
CA ARG A 740 17.37 26.97 4.27
C ARG A 740 18.21 26.34 3.17
N THR A 741 17.57 25.76 2.15
CA THR A 741 18.29 25.14 1.03
C THR A 741 19.07 26.19 0.24
N SER A 742 18.46 27.32 -0.12
CA SER A 742 19.13 28.41 -0.84
C SER A 742 20.38 28.91 -0.09
N ARG A 743 20.27 29.17 1.22
CA ARG A 743 21.43 29.55 2.04
C ARG A 743 22.49 28.47 2.07
N LYS A 744 22.08 27.21 2.23
CA LYS A 744 23.03 26.11 2.30
C LYS A 744 23.79 25.93 0.99
N LEU A 745 23.11 26.10 -0.15
CA LEU A 745 23.74 26.07 -1.47
C LEU A 745 24.75 27.21 -1.65
N ALA A 746 24.50 28.39 -1.08
CA ALA A 746 25.44 29.52 -1.12
C ALA A 746 26.72 29.30 -0.29
N GLU A 747 26.69 28.39 0.69
CA GLU A 747 27.85 27.98 1.50
C GLU A 747 28.67 26.87 0.82
N ILE A 748 28.17 26.23 -0.23
CA ILE A 748 28.89 25.16 -0.93
C ILE A 748 30.02 25.79 -1.73
N ASP A 749 31.25 25.39 -1.40
CA ASP A 749 32.46 25.82 -2.10
C ASP A 749 32.38 25.53 -3.61
N VAL A 750 33.17 26.26 -4.40
CA VAL A 750 33.31 26.08 -5.86
C VAL A 750 33.61 24.63 -6.25
N GLY A 751 34.19 23.85 -5.34
CA GLY A 751 34.45 22.44 -5.54
C GLY A 751 33.21 21.53 -5.64
N GLY A 752 31.99 21.97 -5.28
CA GLY A 752 30.79 21.12 -5.33
C GLY A 752 30.67 20.11 -4.18
N ILE A 753 29.74 19.16 -4.29
CA ILE A 753 29.36 18.17 -3.27
C ILE A 753 30.10 16.85 -3.49
N ALA A 754 30.82 16.34 -2.49
CA ALA A 754 31.38 15.00 -2.53
C ALA A 754 30.30 13.94 -2.21
N ILE A 755 30.09 13.00 -3.11
CA ILE A 755 29.15 11.89 -2.95
C ILE A 755 29.96 10.61 -2.75
N PRO A 756 29.72 9.84 -1.68
CA PRO A 756 28.64 10.01 -0.67
C PRO A 756 28.98 10.93 0.52
N ASP A 757 30.23 11.35 0.71
CA ASP A 757 30.75 11.90 1.97
C ASP A 757 30.01 13.13 2.52
N ASP A 758 29.56 14.05 1.67
CA ASP A 758 28.88 15.28 2.10
C ASP A 758 27.36 15.12 2.27
N VAL A 759 26.77 14.05 1.70
CA VAL A 759 25.31 13.93 1.54
C VAL A 759 24.56 13.95 2.87
N GLN A 760 24.94 13.09 3.82
CA GLN A 760 24.24 13.00 5.09
C GLN A 760 24.34 14.29 5.91
N ARG A 761 25.54 14.88 5.96
CA ARG A 761 25.79 16.15 6.67
C ARG A 761 24.94 17.28 6.09
N LEU A 762 24.84 17.35 4.76
CA LEU A 762 24.05 18.35 4.05
C LEU A 762 22.55 18.15 4.32
N VAL A 763 22.03 16.93 4.20
CA VAL A 763 20.62 16.61 4.50
C VAL A 763 20.27 16.99 5.93
N GLU A 764 21.09 16.59 6.91
CA GLU A 764 20.85 16.89 8.33
C GLU A 764 20.84 18.41 8.59
N SER A 765 21.70 19.17 7.90
CA SER A 765 21.77 20.64 8.08
C SER A 765 20.54 21.42 7.62
N VAL A 766 19.66 20.81 6.82
CA VAL A 766 18.42 21.45 6.30
C VAL A 766 17.17 20.79 6.88
N HIS A 767 17.17 19.45 7.00
CA HIS A 767 16.00 18.64 7.35
C HIS A 767 16.07 18.02 8.75
N GLY A 768 17.23 18.08 9.41
CA GLY A 768 17.39 17.63 10.78
C GLY A 768 16.65 18.52 11.78
N ASP A 769 16.43 17.99 12.98
CA ASP A 769 15.91 18.78 14.09
C ASP A 769 17.04 19.69 14.63
N SER A 770 17.30 20.83 13.97
CA SER A 770 18.18 21.86 14.51
C SER A 770 17.38 22.85 15.36
N GLU A 771 17.72 22.96 16.65
CA GLU A 771 17.17 23.95 17.58
C GLU A 771 17.71 25.37 17.35
N ASP A 772 18.54 25.58 16.32
CA ASP A 772 19.19 26.85 15.96
C ASP A 772 18.20 27.87 15.37
N PHE A 773 17.15 28.22 16.12
CA PHE A 773 16.32 29.37 15.82
C PHE A 773 16.60 30.48 16.84
N ASP A 774 17.16 31.58 16.37
CA ASP A 774 17.38 32.77 17.18
C ASP A 774 16.06 33.54 17.38
N TRP A 775 15.43 33.31 18.54
CA TRP A 775 14.21 33.99 18.97
C TRP A 775 14.35 35.52 19.01
N ASN A 776 15.58 36.06 19.00
CA ASN A 776 15.82 37.50 19.06
C ASN A 776 15.55 38.22 17.73
N VAL A 777 15.33 37.49 16.62
CA VAL A 777 14.96 38.06 15.31
C VAL A 777 13.45 37.92 15.07
N SER A 778 12.64 38.36 16.03
CA SER A 778 11.18 38.32 15.92
C SER A 778 10.67 39.24 14.79
N GLY A 779 9.73 38.76 13.98
CA GLY A 779 9.11 39.52 12.89
C GLY A 779 9.78 39.44 11.51
N SER A 780 10.89 38.70 11.36
CA SER A 780 11.47 38.45 10.02
C SER A 780 10.61 37.50 9.18
N ARG A 781 10.72 37.59 7.85
CA ARG A 781 10.09 36.65 6.90
C ARG A 781 10.46 35.20 7.21
N GLU A 782 11.69 34.98 7.65
CA GLU A 782 12.23 33.66 7.99
C GLU A 782 11.61 33.09 9.27
N ALA A 783 11.42 33.94 10.30
CA ALA A 783 10.73 33.59 11.54
C ALA A 783 9.28 33.16 11.27
N LYS A 784 8.59 33.92 10.41
CA LYS A 784 7.22 33.59 10.00
C LYS A 784 7.17 32.26 9.24
N ALA A 785 8.02 32.07 8.24
CA ALA A 785 8.09 30.83 7.46
C ALA A 785 8.42 29.61 8.32
N TRP A 786 9.33 29.75 9.30
CA TRP A 786 9.65 28.68 10.26
C TRP A 786 8.46 28.33 11.15
N THR A 787 7.77 29.36 11.68
CA THR A 787 6.60 29.18 12.55
C THR A 787 5.47 28.49 11.80
N GLU A 788 5.19 28.91 10.56
CA GLU A 788 4.21 28.26 9.68
C GLU A 788 4.60 26.81 9.36
N HIS A 789 5.88 26.56 9.07
CA HIS A 789 6.38 25.21 8.81
C HIS A 789 6.21 24.29 10.04
N LYS A 790 6.69 24.71 11.22
CA LYS A 790 6.57 23.91 12.45
C LYS A 790 5.13 23.77 12.94
N GLY A 791 4.30 24.80 12.75
CA GLY A 791 2.87 24.75 12.98
C GLY A 791 2.20 23.70 12.10
N LYS A 792 2.49 23.68 10.79
CA LYS A 792 1.99 22.68 9.85
C LYS A 792 2.46 21.26 10.20
N GLU A 793 3.75 21.06 10.48
CA GLU A 793 4.28 19.75 10.89
C GLU A 793 3.60 19.22 12.17
N THR A 794 3.39 20.11 13.14
CA THR A 794 2.73 19.75 14.41
C THR A 794 1.27 19.40 14.18
N ALA A 795 0.54 20.19 13.39
CA ALA A 795 -0.83 19.91 13.02
C ALA A 795 -0.97 18.57 12.30
N GLU A 796 -0.13 18.30 11.29
CA GLU A 796 -0.11 17.03 10.56
C GLU A 796 0.13 15.82 11.49
N ARG A 797 1.10 15.93 12.40
CA ARG A 797 1.41 14.84 13.35
C ARG A 797 0.27 14.62 14.34
N SER A 798 -0.34 15.69 14.85
CA SER A 798 -1.49 15.60 15.77
C SER A 798 -2.70 14.98 15.08
N MET A 799 -3.04 15.42 13.87
CA MET A 799 -4.12 14.82 13.08
C MET A 799 -3.88 13.34 12.82
N ALA A 800 -2.67 12.95 12.41
CA ALA A 800 -2.34 11.54 12.23
C ALA A 800 -2.45 10.73 13.52
N ALA A 801 -2.09 11.32 14.67
CA ALA A 801 -2.19 10.65 15.96
C ALA A 801 -3.64 10.45 16.43
N LEU A 802 -4.56 11.34 16.03
CA LEU A 802 -6.00 11.22 16.27
C LEU A 802 -6.66 10.20 15.32
N CYS A 803 -6.27 10.18 14.05
CA CYS A 803 -6.85 9.25 13.06
C CYS A 803 -6.30 7.81 13.16
N ALA A 804 -5.13 7.60 13.76
CA ALA A 804 -4.50 6.28 13.83
C ALA A 804 -5.04 5.45 15.00
N VAL A 805 -5.19 4.14 14.78
CA VAL A 805 -5.55 3.20 15.86
C VAL A 805 -4.54 3.25 17.02
N PRO A 806 -4.91 2.84 18.24
CA PRO A 806 -4.00 2.82 19.39
C PRO A 806 -2.73 1.99 19.14
N ARG A 807 -1.71 2.21 19.97
CA ARG A 807 -0.49 1.40 19.95
C ARG A 807 -0.86 0.00 20.42
N ALA A 808 -0.23 -1.04 19.88
CA ALA A 808 -0.63 -2.43 20.12
C ALA A 808 -0.83 -2.76 21.62
N ARG A 809 0.11 -2.32 22.47
CA ARG A 809 0.08 -2.57 23.93
C ARG A 809 -0.87 -1.66 24.73
N MET A 810 -1.56 -0.75 24.06
CA MET A 810 -2.50 0.21 24.65
C MET A 810 -3.95 -0.07 24.20
N VAL A 811 -4.18 -1.13 23.43
CA VAL A 811 -5.52 -1.56 23.04
C VAL A 811 -6.08 -2.37 24.18
N GLU A 812 -7.16 -1.90 24.78
CA GLU A 812 -7.89 -2.64 25.82
C GLU A 812 -9.00 -3.44 25.12
N GLU A 813 -9.92 -2.74 24.46
CA GLU A 813 -11.03 -3.31 23.70
C GLU A 813 -10.72 -3.33 22.20
N LEU A 814 -11.22 -4.33 21.46
CA LEU A 814 -11.02 -4.36 20.00
C LEU A 814 -11.77 -3.23 19.29
N TYR A 815 -12.83 -2.69 19.91
CA TYR A 815 -13.54 -1.52 19.40
C TYR A 815 -12.64 -0.29 19.26
N ASP A 816 -11.60 -0.13 20.06
CA ASP A 816 -10.66 1.00 19.98
C ASP A 816 -9.97 1.10 18.61
N LEU A 817 -9.99 0.02 17.81
CA LEU A 817 -9.47 -0.01 16.45
C LEU A 817 -10.41 0.64 15.42
N HIS A 818 -11.63 0.99 15.81
CA HIS A 818 -12.68 1.61 14.99
C HIS A 818 -13.38 2.79 15.69
N ASP A 819 -12.83 3.26 16.82
CA ASP A 819 -13.35 4.41 17.57
C ASP A 819 -12.86 5.73 16.94
N LEU A 820 -13.77 6.44 16.27
CA LEU A 820 -13.58 7.81 15.78
C LEU A 820 -14.73 8.68 16.28
N GLU A 821 -14.42 9.69 17.08
CA GLU A 821 -15.39 10.68 17.55
C GLU A 821 -15.83 11.58 16.37
N GLY A 822 -17.13 11.55 16.03
CA GLY A 822 -17.77 12.56 15.18
C GLY A 822 -17.80 12.28 13.67
N GLU A 823 -17.26 11.16 13.20
CA GLU A 823 -17.31 10.76 11.78
C GLU A 823 -17.99 9.39 11.66
N GLU A 824 -19.23 9.35 11.16
CA GLU A 824 -19.98 8.09 10.95
C GLU A 824 -19.45 7.28 9.75
N ASP A 825 -18.43 7.79 9.05
CA ASP A 825 -18.22 7.57 7.64
C ASP A 825 -16.74 7.28 7.29
N GLU A 826 -16.43 6.01 6.98
CA GLU A 826 -15.09 5.48 6.70
C GLU A 826 -14.31 6.19 5.56
N TRP A 827 -14.97 7.03 4.77
CA TRP A 827 -14.41 7.70 3.59
C TRP A 827 -13.63 8.97 3.91
N GLU A 828 -13.74 9.51 5.13
CA GLU A 828 -12.97 10.69 5.57
C GLU A 828 -11.53 10.33 6.02
N VAL A 829 -11.28 9.05 6.31
CA VAL A 829 -9.99 8.54 6.79
C VAL A 829 -9.02 8.30 5.63
N SER A 830 -8.08 9.22 5.42
CA SER A 830 -7.05 9.13 4.37
C SER A 830 -5.67 8.76 4.91
N THR A 831 -4.89 8.04 4.10
CA THR A 831 -3.45 7.77 4.37
C THR A 831 -2.56 8.98 4.10
N ARG A 832 -3.08 10.01 3.41
CA ARG A 832 -2.37 11.25 3.06
C ARG A 832 -3.25 12.46 3.35
N LEU A 833 -2.78 13.35 4.23
CA LEU A 833 -3.52 14.56 4.58
C LEU A 833 -3.59 15.56 3.42
N GLY A 834 -4.79 16.07 3.13
CA GLY A 834 -5.02 17.14 2.14
C GLY A 834 -4.74 16.76 0.69
N ALA A 835 -4.59 15.46 0.40
CA ALA A 835 -4.34 14.91 -0.93
C ALA A 835 -5.63 14.38 -1.59
N ASP A 836 -6.77 15.05 -1.35
CA ASP A 836 -8.04 14.66 -1.96
C ASP A 836 -7.91 14.80 -3.47
N SER A 837 -7.79 13.66 -4.15
CA SER A 837 -7.72 13.59 -5.60
C SER A 837 -8.98 12.92 -6.12
N VAL A 838 -9.67 13.58 -7.04
CA VAL A 838 -10.75 12.97 -7.82
C VAL A 838 -10.18 12.45 -9.13
N ARG A 839 -10.78 11.36 -9.63
CA ARG A 839 -10.45 10.79 -10.93
C ARG A 839 -11.28 11.47 -12.00
N LEU A 840 -10.62 12.23 -12.87
CA LEU A 840 -11.22 12.91 -14.00
C LEU A 840 -11.11 12.04 -15.25
N LEU A 841 -12.23 11.74 -15.89
CA LEU A 841 -12.28 11.19 -17.24
C LEU A 841 -12.58 12.33 -18.22
N CYS A 842 -11.69 12.57 -19.17
CA CYS A 842 -11.97 13.50 -20.26
C CYS A 842 -12.66 12.75 -21.40
N THR A 843 -13.86 13.18 -21.77
CA THR A 843 -14.62 12.66 -22.91
C THR A 843 -14.81 13.76 -23.95
N TYR A 844 -15.11 13.36 -25.18
CA TYR A 844 -15.32 14.27 -26.29
C TYR A 844 -16.77 14.17 -26.77
N ALA A 845 -17.48 15.29 -26.78
CA ALA A 845 -18.83 15.37 -27.34
C ALA A 845 -18.72 15.72 -28.82
N GLN A 846 -19.02 14.75 -29.67
CA GLN A 846 -19.02 14.87 -31.12
C GLN A 846 -20.19 15.74 -31.62
N GLU A 847 -20.14 16.21 -32.86
CA GLU A 847 -21.17 17.10 -33.44
C GLU A 847 -22.56 16.44 -33.53
N ASP A 848 -22.61 15.09 -33.55
CA ASP A 848 -23.84 14.30 -33.51
C ASP A 848 -24.37 14.04 -32.09
N GLY A 849 -23.69 14.55 -31.06
CA GLY A 849 -24.03 14.38 -29.65
C GLY A 849 -23.45 13.11 -29.00
N GLN A 850 -22.76 12.25 -29.76
CA GLN A 850 -22.14 11.05 -29.20
C GLN A 850 -20.96 11.42 -28.30
N LEU A 851 -20.86 10.76 -27.14
CA LEU A 851 -19.69 10.85 -26.26
C LEU A 851 -18.67 9.79 -26.62
N THR A 852 -17.42 10.21 -26.80
CA THR A 852 -16.29 9.34 -27.16
C THR A 852 -15.10 9.54 -26.21
N LEU A 853 -14.24 8.53 -26.11
CA LEU A 853 -13.01 8.55 -25.32
C LEU A 853 -11.83 9.21 -26.07
N ASP A 854 -11.95 9.35 -27.39
CA ASP A 854 -10.97 10.02 -28.27
C ASP A 854 -11.62 11.17 -29.05
N ALA A 855 -10.80 12.15 -29.43
CA ALA A 855 -11.25 13.33 -30.16
C ALA A 855 -11.71 13.00 -31.59
N GLN A 856 -11.20 11.91 -32.19
CA GLN A 856 -11.51 11.49 -33.56
C GLN A 856 -12.84 10.73 -33.68
N GLY A 857 -13.51 10.46 -32.56
CA GLY A 857 -14.81 9.78 -32.52
C GLY A 857 -14.76 8.27 -32.78
N LYS A 858 -13.58 7.63 -32.67
CA LYS A 858 -13.40 6.19 -33.01
C LYS A 858 -13.71 5.24 -31.87
N GLN A 859 -13.65 5.72 -30.62
CA GLN A 859 -13.85 4.95 -29.41
C GLN A 859 -15.05 5.52 -28.65
N PRO A 860 -16.26 4.95 -28.82
CA PRO A 860 -17.44 5.40 -28.08
C PRO A 860 -17.24 5.21 -26.57
N LEU A 861 -17.90 6.06 -25.77
CA LEU A 861 -17.96 5.89 -24.33
C LEU A 861 -18.76 4.61 -24.01
N PRO A 862 -18.21 3.65 -23.25
CA PRO A 862 -18.93 2.42 -22.94
C PRO A 862 -20.18 2.65 -22.08
N GLU A 863 -21.33 2.12 -22.48
CA GLU A 863 -22.57 2.13 -21.70
C GLU A 863 -22.88 0.74 -21.13
N ALA A 864 -23.59 0.69 -19.99
CA ALA A 864 -24.02 -0.60 -19.42
C ALA A 864 -25.09 -1.24 -20.33
N PRO A 865 -25.02 -2.55 -20.60
CA PRO A 865 -26.09 -3.28 -21.30
C PRO A 865 -27.39 -3.29 -20.48
N GLU A 866 -28.48 -3.78 -21.08
CA GLU A 866 -29.81 -3.88 -20.42
C GLU A 866 -29.82 -4.71 -19.12
N ASP A 867 -28.81 -5.56 -18.90
CA ASP A 867 -28.62 -6.34 -17.68
C ASP A 867 -27.99 -5.54 -16.52
N GLY A 868 -27.64 -4.27 -16.76
CA GLY A 868 -27.03 -3.34 -15.81
C GLY A 868 -25.56 -3.60 -15.51
N ARG A 869 -24.87 -4.48 -16.25
CA ARG A 869 -23.52 -4.97 -15.89
C ARG A 869 -22.45 -4.55 -16.89
N MET A 870 -21.52 -3.71 -16.44
CA MET A 870 -20.38 -3.28 -17.23
C MET A 870 -19.33 -4.39 -17.41
N PRO A 871 -18.90 -4.73 -18.64
CA PRO A 871 -17.80 -5.67 -18.87
C PRO A 871 -16.48 -5.14 -18.28
N ALA A 872 -15.66 -6.01 -17.68
CA ALA A 872 -14.38 -5.64 -17.08
C ALA A 872 -13.41 -4.98 -18.08
N SER A 873 -13.44 -5.38 -19.35
CA SER A 873 -12.68 -4.75 -20.44
C SER A 873 -13.10 -3.29 -20.67
N SER A 874 -14.40 -3.00 -20.64
CA SER A 874 -14.95 -1.64 -20.75
C SER A 874 -14.58 -0.78 -19.54
N VAL A 875 -14.69 -1.32 -18.32
CA VAL A 875 -14.24 -0.62 -17.10
C VAL A 875 -12.73 -0.33 -17.18
N ARG A 876 -11.92 -1.29 -17.63
CA ARG A 876 -10.47 -1.13 -17.84
C ARG A 876 -10.17 -0.03 -18.86
N GLN A 877 -10.88 -0.01 -19.99
CA GLN A 877 -10.73 1.01 -21.03
C GLN A 877 -10.99 2.42 -20.49
N VAL A 878 -12.06 2.60 -19.69
CA VAL A 878 -12.37 3.89 -19.06
C VAL A 878 -11.31 4.28 -18.04
N MET A 879 -11.00 3.36 -17.12
CA MET A 879 -10.15 3.66 -15.97
C MET A 879 -8.69 3.96 -16.35
N ARG A 880 -8.16 3.33 -17.41
CA ARG A 880 -6.84 3.64 -17.97
C ARG A 880 -6.73 5.08 -18.50
N ARG A 881 -7.84 5.71 -18.90
CA ARG A 881 -7.86 7.07 -19.42
C ARG A 881 -8.17 8.14 -18.36
N THR A 882 -8.33 7.75 -17.10
CA THR A 882 -8.56 8.70 -16.00
C THR A 882 -7.28 9.46 -15.62
N ILE A 883 -7.46 10.69 -15.14
CA ILE A 883 -6.41 11.62 -14.71
C ILE A 883 -6.66 12.00 -13.24
N PRO A 884 -5.68 11.85 -12.33
CA PRO A 884 -5.83 12.33 -10.97
C PRO A 884 -5.72 13.86 -10.93
N VAL A 885 -6.73 14.52 -10.37
CA VAL A 885 -6.77 15.98 -10.19
C VAL A 885 -7.20 16.33 -8.77
N ARG A 886 -6.81 17.51 -8.27
CA ARG A 886 -7.19 17.94 -6.92
C ARG A 886 -8.71 18.13 -6.83
N ALA A 887 -9.32 17.62 -5.75
CA ALA A 887 -10.77 17.68 -5.54
C ALA A 887 -11.30 19.13 -5.45
N ASP A 888 -10.47 20.06 -4.96
CA ASP A 888 -10.80 21.49 -4.87
C ASP A 888 -11.06 22.16 -6.22
N TRP A 889 -10.69 21.54 -7.35
CA TRP A 889 -11.03 22.04 -8.68
C TRP A 889 -12.54 22.02 -8.95
N PHE A 890 -13.28 21.15 -8.27
CA PHE A 890 -14.72 20.95 -8.46
C PHE A 890 -15.56 21.44 -7.29
N ARG A 891 -14.96 22.11 -6.29
CA ARG A 891 -15.68 22.55 -5.07
C ARG A 891 -16.85 23.47 -5.39
N ASP A 892 -16.66 24.38 -6.35
CA ASP A 892 -17.67 25.37 -6.76
C ASP A 892 -18.39 24.99 -8.06
N ALA A 893 -18.21 23.75 -8.52
CA ALA A 893 -18.83 23.24 -9.73
C ALA A 893 -20.18 22.59 -9.42
N GLU A 894 -21.18 22.79 -10.28
CA GLU A 894 -22.47 22.08 -10.14
C GLU A 894 -22.24 20.56 -10.25
N PRO A 895 -22.54 19.76 -9.21
CA PRO A 895 -22.17 18.34 -9.14
C PRO A 895 -22.70 17.50 -10.32
N ASP A 896 -23.91 17.82 -10.78
CA ASP A 896 -24.62 17.04 -11.80
C ASP A 896 -23.95 17.15 -13.18
N ILE A 897 -23.31 18.28 -13.51
CA ILE A 897 -22.68 18.51 -14.83
C ILE A 897 -21.49 17.58 -15.06
N PHE A 898 -20.79 17.21 -13.99
CA PHE A 898 -19.57 16.38 -14.04
C PHE A 898 -19.83 14.94 -13.60
N SER A 899 -21.09 14.58 -13.36
CA SER A 899 -21.46 13.23 -12.96
C SER A 899 -21.28 12.23 -14.11
N PRO A 900 -20.98 10.96 -13.81
CA PRO A 900 -20.93 9.92 -14.82
C PRO A 900 -22.33 9.63 -15.42
N PRO A 901 -22.43 8.86 -16.52
CA PRO A 901 -23.72 8.40 -17.02
C PRO A 901 -24.51 7.67 -15.93
N SER A 902 -25.84 7.75 -15.97
CA SER A 902 -26.72 7.08 -14.99
C SER A 902 -26.48 5.57 -14.92
N SER A 903 -26.10 4.95 -16.05
CA SER A 903 -25.72 3.54 -16.14
C SER A 903 -24.49 3.17 -15.31
N TRP A 904 -23.70 4.15 -14.87
CA TRP A 904 -22.51 3.95 -14.04
C TRP A 904 -22.74 4.31 -12.57
N ALA A 905 -23.87 4.93 -12.21
CA ALA A 905 -24.08 5.53 -10.90
C ALA A 905 -23.92 4.53 -9.74
N GLU A 906 -24.40 3.30 -9.91
CA GLU A 906 -24.29 2.23 -8.92
C GLU A 906 -23.00 1.40 -9.07
N HIS A 907 -22.17 1.69 -10.08
CA HIS A 907 -20.97 0.90 -10.36
C HIS A 907 -19.82 1.32 -9.42
N PRO A 908 -19.26 0.42 -8.60
CA PRO A 908 -18.31 0.75 -7.52
C PRO A 908 -17.03 1.48 -7.94
N MET A 909 -16.67 1.42 -9.23
CA MET A 909 -15.45 2.05 -9.76
C MET A 909 -15.72 3.24 -10.68
N LEU A 910 -16.93 3.33 -11.22
CA LEU A 910 -17.27 4.30 -12.26
C LEU A 910 -18.21 5.40 -11.74
N GLY A 911 -19.01 5.10 -10.70
CA GLY A 911 -19.94 6.04 -10.08
C GLY A 911 -19.26 7.26 -9.45
N ASP A 912 -18.03 7.10 -8.96
CA ASP A 912 -17.26 8.18 -8.32
C ASP A 912 -16.41 9.00 -9.29
N LEU A 913 -16.43 8.68 -10.59
CA LEU A 913 -15.67 9.43 -11.57
C LEU A 913 -16.27 10.82 -11.78
N ARG A 914 -15.41 11.78 -12.14
CA ARG A 914 -15.84 13.06 -12.70
C ARG A 914 -15.60 13.05 -14.19
N ILE A 915 -16.59 13.45 -14.99
CA ILE A 915 -16.49 13.45 -16.46
C ILE A 915 -16.40 14.89 -16.98
N LEU A 916 -15.28 15.20 -17.65
CA LEU A 916 -15.08 16.44 -18.38
C LEU A 916 -15.49 16.25 -19.84
N ARG A 917 -16.68 16.73 -20.21
CA ARG A 917 -17.25 16.62 -21.56
C ARG A 917 -16.78 17.77 -22.45
N GLN A 918 -15.75 17.55 -23.26
CA GLN A 918 -15.17 18.56 -24.16
C GLN A 918 -15.88 18.55 -25.52
N PRO A 919 -16.54 19.65 -25.93
CA PRO A 919 -17.20 19.69 -27.23
C PRO A 919 -16.16 19.74 -28.35
N ILE A 920 -16.36 18.94 -29.39
CA ILE A 920 -15.60 19.03 -30.64
C ILE A 920 -16.26 20.10 -31.52
N ARG A 921 -15.48 21.09 -31.96
CA ARG A 921 -15.90 22.07 -32.98
C ARG A 921 -14.83 22.14 -34.04
N GLN A 922 -15.21 21.99 -35.31
CA GLN A 922 -14.27 22.03 -36.44
C GLN A 922 -13.11 21.03 -36.26
N GLY A 923 -13.40 19.84 -35.73
CA GLY A 923 -12.41 18.79 -35.47
C GLY A 923 -11.44 19.06 -34.31
N LYS A 924 -11.68 20.10 -33.49
CA LYS A 924 -10.86 20.42 -32.31
C LYS A 924 -11.68 20.42 -31.04
N ALA A 925 -11.14 19.79 -30.00
CA ALA A 925 -11.68 19.83 -28.65
C ALA A 925 -11.60 21.25 -28.08
N GLN A 926 -12.72 21.71 -27.53
CA GLN A 926 -12.82 23.01 -26.88
C GLN A 926 -12.62 22.86 -25.37
N ALA A 927 -12.07 23.90 -24.75
CA ALA A 927 -11.91 23.95 -23.32
C ALA A 927 -13.27 24.11 -22.60
N VAL A 928 -13.36 23.57 -21.39
CA VAL A 928 -14.58 23.51 -20.58
C VAL A 928 -14.38 24.28 -19.28
N LYS A 929 -15.36 25.12 -18.93
CA LYS A 929 -15.35 25.87 -17.68
C LYS A 929 -15.77 24.96 -16.51
N VAL A 930 -14.99 24.96 -15.45
CA VAL A 930 -15.22 24.21 -14.19
C VAL A 930 -15.05 25.18 -13.03
N GLY A 931 -16.16 25.67 -12.49
CA GLY A 931 -16.15 26.76 -11.50
C GLY A 931 -15.50 28.03 -12.07
N ASP A 932 -14.42 28.48 -11.42
CA ASP A 932 -13.58 29.63 -11.83
C ASP A 932 -12.45 29.26 -12.81
N LYS A 933 -12.30 27.98 -13.14
CA LYS A 933 -11.19 27.44 -13.95
C LYS A 933 -11.66 27.06 -15.35
N THR A 934 -10.73 27.05 -16.32
CA THR A 934 -10.96 26.51 -17.66
C THR A 934 -10.02 25.33 -17.90
N LEU A 935 -10.56 24.15 -18.22
CA LEU A 935 -9.80 22.91 -18.39
C LEU A 935 -9.88 22.41 -19.83
N SER A 936 -8.77 21.88 -20.35
CA SER A 936 -8.70 21.23 -21.66
C SER A 936 -7.67 20.11 -21.63
N LEU A 937 -7.95 18.98 -22.30
CA LEU A 937 -6.99 17.90 -22.50
C LEU A 937 -6.26 18.11 -23.82
N ASP A 938 -5.01 18.54 -23.74
CA ASP A 938 -4.09 18.70 -24.86
C ASP A 938 -3.29 17.41 -25.10
N GLN A 939 -3.00 17.09 -26.37
CA GLN A 939 -2.30 15.85 -26.73
C GLN A 939 -0.82 15.86 -26.32
N ASP A 940 -0.17 17.03 -26.34
CA ASP A 940 1.24 17.18 -26.01
C ASP A 940 1.46 17.55 -24.55
N LEU A 941 0.56 18.36 -23.97
CA LEU A 941 0.68 18.93 -22.63
C LEU A 941 -0.14 18.19 -21.56
N GLY A 942 -1.02 17.26 -21.96
CA GLY A 942 -1.96 16.63 -21.03
C GLY A 942 -3.04 17.61 -20.58
N LEU A 943 -3.55 17.45 -19.37
CA LEU A 943 -4.60 18.31 -18.83
C LEU A 943 -4.04 19.69 -18.47
N VAL A 944 -4.47 20.70 -19.23
CA VAL A 944 -4.09 22.10 -19.10
C VAL A 944 -5.17 22.87 -18.33
N ARG A 945 -4.72 23.79 -17.47
CA ARG A 945 -5.57 24.81 -16.83
C ARG A 945 -5.27 26.14 -17.52
N ILE A 946 -6.25 26.65 -18.27
CA ILE A 946 -6.17 27.89 -19.05
C ILE A 946 -6.52 29.09 -18.15
#